data_AF-A0A4U3LZH0-F1
#
_entry.id   AF-A0A4U3LZH0-F1
#
_cell.length_a   1.000
_cell.length_b   1.000
_cell.length_c   1.000
_cell.angle_alpha   90.00
_cell.angle_beta   90.00
_cell.angle_gamma   90.00
#
_symmetry.space_group_name_H-M   'P 1'
#
loop_
_entity.id
_entity.type
_entity.pdbx_description
1 polymer ?
#
loop_
_entity_poly.entity_id
_entity_poly.type
_entity_poly.pdbx_seq_one_letter_code
_entity_poly.pdbx_strand_id
1 'polypeptide(L)'
;MSPLHELVTALAAPWVVLSPRSGQLTGTGAEGVYARDRRILSRLSVTVDGREPIPVHVDERDAATHQYVAMVEGLGDTRHDPTVMLYRTRTVDSDGMTEQITLVNRSCSTIEGRLDVALGTDLAGTAAVRSGAAASLPQLAALPDGPGRTRWESDDTSVVVTADPGLSATPRLEPGEEFTLTLRVTADFPKSTTGFSIEPPAERTPYDVTVHCDDKRVDRWIDRSLEDISALQLAAADDRYLGAGPPWYLTLFGRDSLISSGMLIPVDPALAAGTLRALAAWQGTKVDAESAEQPGKIPHELRAEVADHGGGLVLPAAYYGTHDATQLWITTLHKAWRWGMPADEVRDLLPNLQRALIWMKEYADPDGDGFLEYVDESGHGLANQGWKDSADAVQWPDGTLATAPIALCEVQGYAYAAAVKGAELLEAHGESGDEWREWAVALQERFRKTFWVDGYPAIALDGAKNPVAGRASNMGHLVGTGLLDADEEQVVADVLAGADLNSGFGLRTLSTAMTRFNPLGYHTGSVWPHDTAMTVQGLFATGQSDVASSYVEGLIRAAEAFGYRLPELYGGRGTAEENTPTPYPLSCRPQAWAAASAVAVVVAALGIEPDVPGGTLVINPAESMPWNTLEIRGLRVGGETLSVRLDGDELTVLEAPQSAVIRANADRPR
;
A
#
# COMPACT_ATOMS: atom_id res chain seq x y z
N MET A 1 -4.51 22.46 -5.01
CA MET A 1 -3.87 21.22 -5.52
C MET A 1 -4.99 20.36 -6.07
N SER A 2 -4.90 19.90 -7.32
CA SER A 2 -5.88 18.93 -7.84
C SER A 2 -5.82 17.66 -6.99
N PRO A 3 -6.95 17.13 -6.49
CA PRO A 3 -6.96 15.90 -5.72
C PRO A 3 -6.39 14.72 -6.52
N LEU A 4 -5.60 13.84 -5.89
CA LEU A 4 -5.00 12.68 -6.56
C LEU A 4 -6.05 11.74 -7.17
N HIS A 5 -7.22 11.61 -6.55
CA HIS A 5 -8.28 10.74 -7.03
C HIS A 5 -8.87 11.15 -8.39
N GLU A 6 -8.66 12.39 -8.83
CA GLU A 6 -9.07 12.87 -10.16
C GLU A 6 -8.05 12.55 -11.26
N LEU A 7 -6.84 12.14 -10.87
CA LEU A 7 -5.76 11.79 -11.77
C LEU A 7 -5.80 10.31 -12.16
N VAL A 8 -5.33 10.06 -13.37
CA VAL A 8 -5.12 8.75 -13.95
C VAL A 8 -3.66 8.37 -13.74
N THR A 9 -3.43 7.20 -13.12
CA THR A 9 -2.11 6.72 -12.71
C THR A 9 -1.64 5.61 -13.63
N ALA A 10 -0.64 5.88 -14.49
CA ALA A 10 0.10 4.84 -15.21
C ALA A 10 1.39 4.52 -14.45
N LEU A 11 1.69 3.26 -14.19
CA LEU A 11 2.72 2.82 -13.25
C LEU A 11 3.45 1.57 -13.75
N ALA A 12 4.78 1.64 -13.68
CA ALA A 12 5.67 0.48 -13.64
C ALA A 12 6.85 0.87 -12.73
N ALA A 13 6.73 0.57 -11.43
CA ALA A 13 7.62 1.10 -10.39
C ALA A 13 9.11 0.80 -10.69
N PRO A 14 10.02 1.79 -10.69
CA PRO A 14 9.90 3.04 -9.96
C PRO A 14 9.27 4.20 -10.74
N TRP A 15 8.82 3.99 -11.98
CA TRP A 15 8.24 5.07 -12.79
C TRP A 15 6.72 5.14 -12.65
N VAL A 16 6.20 6.35 -12.49
CA VAL A 16 4.77 6.63 -12.42
C VAL A 16 4.43 7.92 -13.14
N VAL A 17 3.27 7.98 -13.78
CA VAL A 17 2.75 9.18 -14.41
C VAL A 17 1.36 9.47 -13.88
N LEU A 18 1.19 10.66 -13.32
CA LEU A 18 -0.07 11.17 -12.83
C LEU A 18 -0.61 12.21 -13.79
N SER A 19 -1.73 11.89 -14.41
CA SER A 19 -2.26 12.65 -15.55
C SER A 19 -3.71 13.04 -15.29
N PRO A 20 -4.12 14.28 -15.63
CA PRO A 20 -5.54 14.55 -15.77
C PRO A 20 -6.15 13.63 -16.83
N ARG A 21 -7.48 13.44 -16.83
CA ARG A 21 -8.15 12.62 -17.85
C ARG A 21 -7.97 13.14 -19.28
N SER A 22 -7.49 14.37 -19.45
CA SER A 22 -7.10 14.94 -20.75
C SER A 22 -5.74 14.46 -21.27
N GLY A 23 -4.92 13.83 -20.42
CA GLY A 23 -3.53 13.47 -20.68
C GLY A 23 -2.55 14.66 -20.70
N GLN A 24 -3.04 15.89 -20.60
CA GLN A 24 -2.24 17.12 -20.60
C GLN A 24 -1.59 17.31 -19.22
N LEU A 25 -0.26 17.18 -19.14
CA LEU A 25 0.47 17.51 -17.92
C LEU A 25 0.78 19.01 -17.95
N THR A 26 0.20 19.77 -17.02
CA THR A 26 0.30 21.24 -16.96
C THR A 26 1.30 21.72 -15.91
N GLY A 27 1.77 20.83 -15.04
CA GLY A 27 2.60 21.14 -13.89
C GLY A 27 1.81 21.58 -12.65
N THR A 28 0.48 21.48 -12.70
CA THR A 28 -0.40 21.87 -11.59
C THR A 28 -0.47 20.77 -10.54
N GLY A 29 -0.21 21.11 -9.28
CA GLY A 29 -0.31 20.15 -8.17
C GLY A 29 0.59 18.93 -8.36
N ALA A 30 -0.02 17.74 -8.32
CA ALA A 30 0.66 16.43 -8.42
C ALA A 30 0.74 15.88 -9.84
N GLU A 31 0.40 16.66 -10.87
CA GLU A 31 0.61 16.25 -12.25
C GLU A 31 2.11 16.08 -12.54
N GLY A 32 2.47 15.01 -13.24
CA GLY A 32 3.84 14.80 -13.67
C GLY A 32 4.22 13.36 -13.98
N VAL A 33 5.41 13.21 -14.54
CA VAL A 33 6.17 11.96 -14.62
C VAL A 33 7.10 11.92 -13.42
N TYR A 34 7.08 10.84 -12.65
CA TYR A 34 7.89 10.67 -11.45
C TYR A 34 8.71 9.38 -11.55
N ALA A 35 9.88 9.41 -10.93
CA ALA A 35 10.69 8.23 -10.66
C ALA A 35 11.67 8.53 -9.53
N ARG A 36 11.93 7.53 -8.66
CA ARG A 36 12.90 7.60 -7.56
C ARG A 36 12.82 8.92 -6.77
N ASP A 37 11.63 9.23 -6.24
CA ASP A 37 11.33 10.42 -5.45
C ASP A 37 11.53 11.79 -6.15
N ARG A 38 11.61 11.82 -7.49
CA ARG A 38 11.72 13.05 -8.28
C ARG A 38 10.58 13.19 -9.28
N ARG A 39 10.07 14.41 -9.48
CA ARG A 39 9.21 14.77 -10.61
C ARG A 39 10.07 15.03 -11.85
N ILE A 40 10.26 13.98 -12.65
CA ILE A 40 11.05 13.95 -13.89
C ILE A 40 10.57 14.97 -14.91
N LEU A 41 9.25 15.03 -15.13
CA LEU A 41 8.60 16.06 -15.95
C LEU A 41 7.39 16.59 -15.21
N SER A 42 7.28 17.91 -15.10
CA SER A 42 6.08 18.58 -14.61
C SER A 42 5.11 18.93 -15.74
N ARG A 43 5.63 19.15 -16.96
CA ARG A 43 4.83 19.52 -18.13
C ARG A 43 5.10 18.62 -19.34
N LEU A 44 4.01 18.18 -19.96
CA LEU A 44 3.94 17.45 -21.22
C LEU A 44 2.56 17.75 -21.82
N SER A 45 2.50 18.83 -22.60
CA SER A 45 1.27 19.32 -23.20
C SER A 45 1.35 19.33 -24.72
N VAL A 46 0.25 18.97 -25.38
CA VAL A 46 0.14 18.86 -26.84
C VAL A 46 -0.89 19.84 -27.38
N THR A 47 -0.53 20.57 -28.42
CA THR A 47 -1.44 21.47 -29.16
C THR A 47 -1.43 21.17 -30.65
N VAL A 48 -2.57 21.41 -31.32
CA VAL A 48 -2.67 21.42 -32.79
C VAL A 48 -3.11 22.82 -33.23
N ASP A 49 -2.35 23.45 -34.12
CA ASP A 49 -2.52 24.85 -34.54
C ASP A 49 -2.64 25.83 -33.36
N GLY A 50 -1.86 25.57 -32.30
CA GLY A 50 -1.83 26.38 -31.08
C GLY A 50 -3.06 26.21 -30.17
N ARG A 51 -3.93 25.23 -30.43
CA ARG A 51 -5.10 24.91 -29.60
C ARG A 51 -4.95 23.57 -28.91
N GLU A 52 -5.43 23.47 -27.68
CA GLU A 52 -5.49 22.19 -26.97
C GLU A 52 -6.59 21.31 -27.57
N PRO A 53 -6.30 20.03 -27.88
CA PRO A 53 -7.31 19.04 -28.25
C PRO A 53 -8.36 18.88 -27.15
N ILE A 54 -9.62 18.70 -27.52
CA ILE A 54 -10.73 18.54 -26.58
C ILE A 54 -10.76 17.08 -26.13
N PRO A 55 -10.57 16.79 -24.83
CA PRO A 55 -10.54 15.42 -24.32
C PRO A 55 -11.91 14.76 -24.40
N VAL A 56 -11.95 13.51 -24.86
CA VAL A 56 -13.17 12.71 -25.02
C VAL A 56 -13.18 11.54 -24.04
N HIS A 57 -12.07 10.81 -23.96
CA HIS A 57 -12.00 9.56 -23.19
C HIS A 57 -10.57 9.24 -22.78
N VAL A 58 -10.42 8.46 -21.72
CA VAL A 58 -9.17 7.80 -21.36
C VAL A 58 -9.47 6.32 -21.13
N ASP A 59 -8.73 5.48 -21.86
CA ASP A 59 -8.77 4.03 -21.78
C ASP A 59 -7.56 3.54 -20.98
N GLU A 60 -7.79 3.07 -19.76
CA GLU A 60 -6.77 2.49 -18.86
C GLU A 60 -6.61 0.99 -19.21
N ARG A 61 -5.89 0.70 -20.31
CA ARG A 61 -5.78 -0.65 -20.87
C ARG A 61 -5.18 -1.66 -19.90
N ASP A 62 -4.11 -1.23 -19.25
CA ASP A 62 -3.46 -1.93 -18.15
C ASP A 62 -2.83 -0.90 -17.20
N ALA A 63 -2.22 -1.36 -16.10
CA ALA A 63 -1.59 -0.49 -15.10
C ALA A 63 -0.48 0.41 -15.65
N ALA A 64 0.18 0.06 -16.75
CA ALA A 64 1.33 0.76 -17.32
C ALA A 64 0.99 1.54 -18.60
N THR A 65 -0.04 1.13 -19.34
CA THR A 65 -0.37 1.64 -20.68
C THR A 65 -1.78 2.21 -20.75
N HIS A 66 -1.86 3.51 -20.99
CA HIS A 66 -3.13 4.23 -21.12
C HIS A 66 -3.24 4.93 -22.48
N GLN A 67 -4.45 4.98 -23.04
CA GLN A 67 -4.75 5.73 -24.26
C GLN A 67 -5.70 6.88 -23.98
N TYR A 68 -5.24 8.12 -24.21
CA TYR A 68 -6.05 9.32 -24.16
C TYR A 68 -6.58 9.65 -25.55
N VAL A 69 -7.88 9.91 -25.64
CA VAL A 69 -8.59 10.19 -26.88
C VAL A 69 -9.09 11.62 -26.83
N ALA A 70 -8.76 12.41 -27.84
CA ALA A 70 -9.21 13.78 -27.98
C ALA A 70 -9.64 14.09 -29.41
N MET A 71 -10.50 15.08 -29.58
CA MET A 71 -10.87 15.63 -30.88
C MET A 71 -10.14 16.96 -31.13
N VAL A 72 -9.85 17.25 -32.40
CA VAL A 72 -9.19 18.48 -32.81
C VAL A 72 -10.19 19.38 -33.54
N GLU A 73 -10.51 20.53 -32.97
CA GLU A 73 -11.44 21.48 -33.58
C GLU A 73 -10.76 22.37 -34.63
N GLY A 74 -11.49 22.70 -35.69
CA GLY A 74 -11.04 23.63 -36.73
C GLY A 74 -10.23 22.99 -37.85
N LEU A 75 -10.00 21.67 -37.81
CA LEU A 75 -9.40 20.88 -38.88
C LEU A 75 -10.40 19.82 -39.39
N GLY A 76 -10.29 19.46 -40.67
CA GLY A 76 -11.20 18.53 -41.34
C GLY A 76 -12.47 19.20 -41.88
N ASP A 77 -13.53 18.43 -42.10
CA ASP A 77 -14.79 18.96 -42.63
C ASP A 77 -15.75 19.40 -41.52
N THR A 78 -16.53 20.45 -41.80
CA THR A 78 -17.45 21.09 -40.85
C THR A 78 -18.77 20.33 -40.73
N ARG A 79 -18.70 19.06 -40.30
CA ARG A 79 -19.88 18.21 -40.03
C ARG A 79 -20.24 18.22 -38.54
N HIS A 80 -21.32 17.52 -38.20
CA HIS A 80 -21.76 17.36 -36.81
C HIS A 80 -20.79 16.51 -35.98
N ASP A 81 -20.14 15.52 -36.62
CA ASP A 81 -19.22 14.60 -35.95
C ASP A 81 -17.76 15.09 -36.04
N PRO A 82 -16.92 14.85 -35.01
CA PRO A 82 -15.51 15.18 -35.06
C PRO A 82 -14.79 14.32 -36.11
N THR A 83 -14.08 14.97 -37.02
CA THR A 83 -13.42 14.29 -38.16
C THR A 83 -11.91 14.27 -38.09
N VAL A 84 -11.32 14.91 -37.07
CA VAL A 84 -9.89 14.85 -36.80
C VAL A 84 -9.69 14.48 -35.34
N MET A 85 -8.98 13.39 -35.13
CA MET A 85 -8.78 12.78 -33.81
C MET A 85 -7.30 12.85 -33.43
N LEU A 86 -7.04 13.02 -32.14
CA LEU A 86 -5.72 12.86 -31.55
C LEU A 86 -5.78 11.70 -30.54
N TYR A 87 -4.94 10.70 -30.76
CA TYR A 87 -4.73 9.59 -29.83
C TYR A 87 -3.37 9.76 -29.18
N ARG A 88 -3.31 9.59 -27.85
CA ARG A 88 -2.06 9.59 -27.10
C ARG A 88 -1.94 8.28 -26.34
N THR A 89 -1.02 7.43 -26.77
CA THR A 89 -0.72 6.19 -26.05
C THR A 89 0.50 6.44 -25.17
N ARG A 90 0.31 6.36 -23.86
CA ARG A 90 1.35 6.49 -22.86
C ARG A 90 1.67 5.11 -22.30
N THR A 91 2.93 4.72 -22.34
CA THR A 91 3.42 3.48 -21.73
C THR A 91 4.55 3.81 -20.77
N VAL A 92 4.47 3.27 -19.56
CA VAL A 92 5.49 3.41 -18.52
C VAL A 92 6.18 2.07 -18.35
N ASP A 93 7.50 2.09 -18.34
CA ASP A 93 8.35 0.91 -18.13
C ASP A 93 9.26 1.14 -16.91
N SER A 94 9.99 0.11 -16.50
CA SER A 94 10.94 0.17 -15.38
C SER A 94 12.07 1.22 -15.56
N ASP A 95 12.34 1.63 -16.79
CA ASP A 95 13.46 2.52 -17.15
C ASP A 95 13.05 3.87 -17.75
N GLY A 96 11.74 4.13 -17.86
CA GLY A 96 11.28 5.36 -18.49
C GLY A 96 9.81 5.38 -18.90
N MET A 97 9.50 6.34 -19.75
CA MET A 97 8.17 6.48 -20.34
C MET A 97 8.29 6.67 -21.85
N THR A 98 7.38 6.05 -22.61
CA THR A 98 7.14 6.33 -24.03
C THR A 98 5.77 6.96 -24.21
N GLU A 99 5.69 8.02 -25.01
CA GLU A 99 4.43 8.64 -25.44
C GLU A 99 4.36 8.63 -26.96
N GLN A 100 3.31 8.02 -27.52
CA GLN A 100 2.99 8.10 -28.94
C GLN A 100 1.79 9.03 -29.14
N ILE A 101 1.97 10.08 -29.94
CA ILE A 101 0.96 11.09 -30.24
C ILE A 101 0.58 10.95 -31.71
N THR A 102 -0.62 10.43 -31.97
CA THR A 102 -1.11 10.11 -33.32
C THR A 102 -2.26 11.02 -33.71
N LEU A 103 -2.05 11.84 -34.75
CA LEU A 103 -3.07 12.68 -35.38
C LEU A 103 -3.68 11.90 -36.56
N VAL A 104 -5.00 11.74 -36.56
CA VAL A 104 -5.72 10.93 -37.55
C VAL A 104 -6.74 11.77 -38.30
N ASN A 105 -6.68 11.75 -39.64
CA ASN A 105 -7.65 12.41 -40.50
C ASN A 105 -8.78 11.44 -40.88
N ARG A 106 -9.97 11.65 -40.32
CA ARG A 106 -11.22 10.91 -40.66
C ARG A 106 -12.16 11.73 -41.54
N SER A 107 -11.77 12.94 -41.94
CA SER A 107 -12.56 13.81 -42.81
C SER A 107 -12.51 13.36 -44.28
N CYS A 108 -13.32 13.97 -45.14
CA CYS A 108 -13.25 13.77 -46.59
C CYS A 108 -12.27 14.73 -47.30
N SER A 109 -11.50 15.54 -46.56
CA SER A 109 -10.57 16.53 -47.10
C SER A 109 -9.15 16.31 -46.59
N THR A 110 -8.14 16.65 -47.39
CA THR A 110 -6.77 16.75 -46.90
C THR A 110 -6.68 17.78 -45.78
N ILE A 111 -5.99 17.46 -44.68
CA ILE A 111 -5.71 18.39 -43.59
C ILE A 111 -4.20 18.68 -43.52
N GLU A 112 -3.86 19.85 -43.02
CA GLU A 112 -2.49 20.25 -42.70
C GLU A 112 -2.56 21.02 -41.40
N GLY A 113 -1.99 20.46 -40.32
CA GLY A 113 -2.09 21.01 -38.98
C GLY A 113 -0.76 20.92 -38.27
N ARG A 114 -0.38 21.96 -37.54
CA ARG A 114 0.87 22.02 -36.79
C ARG A 114 0.69 21.38 -35.41
N LEU A 115 1.31 20.21 -35.21
CA LEU A 115 1.39 19.53 -33.92
C LEU A 115 2.61 20.04 -33.15
N ASP A 116 2.40 20.59 -31.96
CA ASP A 116 3.48 21.04 -31.06
C ASP A 116 3.37 20.34 -29.70
N VAL A 117 4.52 19.93 -29.18
CA VAL A 117 4.69 19.36 -27.83
C VAL A 117 5.50 20.33 -26.98
N ALA A 118 4.94 20.78 -25.87
CA ALA A 118 5.66 21.56 -24.87
C ALA A 118 6.02 20.69 -23.67
N LEU A 119 7.31 20.71 -23.30
CA LEU A 119 7.89 19.98 -22.19
C LEU A 119 8.38 20.94 -21.12
N GLY A 120 8.43 20.47 -19.88
CA GLY A 120 8.98 21.24 -18.76
C GLY A 120 9.20 20.38 -17.53
N THR A 121 10.15 20.80 -16.69
CA THR A 121 10.45 20.16 -15.42
C THR A 121 10.95 21.16 -14.40
N ASP A 122 10.73 20.82 -13.13
CA ASP A 122 11.32 21.45 -11.95
C ASP A 122 12.24 20.49 -11.19
N LEU A 123 12.30 19.20 -11.59
CA LEU A 123 12.98 18.11 -10.88
C LEU A 123 12.72 18.09 -9.37
N ALA A 124 11.52 18.53 -8.96
CA ALA A 124 11.18 18.66 -7.55
C ALA A 124 11.13 17.29 -6.86
N GLY A 125 11.59 17.24 -5.61
CA GLY A 125 11.36 16.09 -4.74
C GLY A 125 9.88 15.86 -4.46
N THR A 126 9.46 14.60 -4.33
CA THR A 126 8.06 14.21 -4.06
C THR A 126 7.50 14.87 -2.80
N ALA A 127 8.30 15.03 -1.74
CA ALA A 127 7.89 15.72 -0.52
C ALA A 127 7.59 17.21 -0.75
N ALA A 128 8.38 17.90 -1.58
CA ALA A 128 8.13 19.30 -1.96
C ALA A 128 6.88 19.44 -2.84
N VAL A 129 6.60 18.46 -3.71
CA VAL A 129 5.35 18.42 -4.50
C VAL A 129 4.15 18.22 -3.57
N ARG A 130 4.24 17.26 -2.64
CA ARG A 130 3.17 16.92 -1.69
C ARG A 130 2.81 18.08 -0.76
N SER A 131 3.81 18.81 -0.26
CA SER A 131 3.60 19.99 0.61
C SER A 131 3.16 21.24 -0.17
N GLY A 132 3.23 21.20 -1.50
CA GLY A 132 2.98 22.35 -2.38
C GLY A 132 4.17 23.32 -2.52
N ALA A 133 5.27 23.08 -1.81
CA ALA A 133 6.50 23.89 -1.90
C ALA A 133 7.07 23.93 -3.32
N ALA A 134 6.90 22.86 -4.10
CA ALA A 134 7.34 22.78 -5.50
C ALA A 134 6.76 23.88 -6.40
N ALA A 135 5.60 24.46 -6.06
CA ALA A 135 5.01 25.56 -6.83
C ALA A 135 5.86 26.84 -6.83
N SER A 136 6.80 26.95 -5.88
CA SER A 136 7.73 28.08 -5.80
C SER A 136 9.07 27.81 -6.50
N LEU A 137 9.31 26.58 -6.99
CA LEU A 137 10.53 26.24 -7.71
C LEU A 137 10.48 26.80 -9.14
N PRO A 138 11.59 27.33 -9.66
CA PRO A 138 11.65 27.78 -11.03
C PRO A 138 11.62 26.59 -11.99
N GLN A 139 10.97 26.77 -13.15
CA GLN A 139 11.12 25.81 -14.25
C GLN A 139 12.58 25.81 -14.73
N LEU A 140 13.15 24.62 -14.91
CA LEU A 140 14.52 24.47 -15.39
C LEU A 140 14.63 24.77 -16.89
N ALA A 141 15.70 25.48 -17.26
CA ALA A 141 16.04 25.72 -18.66
C ALA A 141 16.61 24.44 -19.29
N ALA A 142 16.16 24.12 -20.50
CA ALA A 142 16.69 22.97 -21.24
C ALA A 142 18.15 23.22 -21.67
N LEU A 143 18.96 22.17 -21.56
CA LEU A 143 20.35 22.12 -22.01
C LEU A 143 20.42 21.63 -23.48
N PRO A 144 21.40 22.08 -24.28
CA PRO A 144 21.61 21.56 -25.63
C PRO A 144 22.00 20.07 -25.62
N ASP A 145 21.28 19.22 -26.37
CA ASP A 145 21.55 17.77 -26.42
C ASP A 145 21.45 17.16 -27.84
N GLY A 146 21.61 17.97 -28.88
CA GLY A 146 21.52 17.55 -30.28
C GLY A 146 20.08 17.58 -30.84
N PRO A 147 19.91 17.27 -32.13
CA PRO A 147 18.61 17.35 -32.80
C PRO A 147 17.62 16.33 -32.23
N GLY A 148 16.37 16.76 -31.99
CA GLY A 148 15.31 15.91 -31.46
C GLY A 148 15.48 15.51 -29.99
N ARG A 149 16.44 16.10 -29.26
CA ARG A 149 16.73 15.76 -27.86
C ARG A 149 16.67 16.99 -26.97
N THR A 150 16.03 16.84 -25.81
CA THR A 150 15.92 17.88 -24.79
C THR A 150 16.41 17.32 -23.46
N ARG A 151 17.35 18.02 -22.81
CA ARG A 151 17.94 17.58 -21.54
C ARG A 151 17.73 18.61 -20.44
N TRP A 152 17.50 18.14 -19.21
CA TRP A 152 17.55 18.96 -17.99
C TRP A 152 18.43 18.27 -16.95
N GLU A 153 18.96 19.07 -16.01
CA GLU A 153 19.82 18.56 -14.95
C GLU A 153 19.70 19.45 -13.71
N SER A 154 19.55 18.83 -12.53
CA SER A 154 19.61 19.45 -11.21
C SER A 154 19.97 18.38 -10.19
N ASP A 155 20.82 18.73 -9.21
CA ASP A 155 21.17 17.87 -8.07
C ASP A 155 21.53 16.43 -8.50
N ASP A 156 22.43 16.33 -9.48
CA ASP A 156 22.92 15.08 -10.09
C ASP A 156 21.84 14.16 -10.68
N THR A 157 20.60 14.64 -10.79
CA THR A 157 19.52 14.02 -11.57
C THR A 157 19.52 14.62 -12.96
N SER A 158 19.61 13.79 -14.00
CA SER A 158 19.54 14.23 -15.38
C SER A 158 18.37 13.57 -16.11
N VAL A 159 17.63 14.34 -16.90
CA VAL A 159 16.47 13.86 -17.65
C VAL A 159 16.69 14.15 -19.12
N VAL A 160 16.46 13.15 -19.96
CA VAL A 160 16.56 13.26 -21.42
C VAL A 160 15.23 12.86 -22.04
N VAL A 161 14.71 13.72 -22.91
CA VAL A 161 13.55 13.44 -23.75
C VAL A 161 13.99 13.44 -25.21
N THR A 162 13.82 12.31 -25.89
CA THR A 162 14.02 12.18 -27.34
C THR A 162 12.66 12.24 -28.04
N ALA A 163 12.56 13.03 -29.10
CA ALA A 163 11.36 13.22 -29.90
C ALA A 163 11.65 12.92 -31.38
N ASP A 164 10.85 12.04 -31.98
CA ASP A 164 10.93 11.66 -33.39
C ASP A 164 9.58 11.94 -34.09
N PRO A 165 9.53 12.76 -35.15
CA PRO A 165 10.64 13.46 -35.82
C PRO A 165 11.15 14.72 -35.11
N GLY A 166 10.50 15.14 -34.03
CA GLY A 166 10.86 16.32 -33.24
C GLY A 166 9.68 16.79 -32.37
N LEU A 167 9.85 17.85 -31.59
CA LEU A 167 8.77 18.40 -30.74
C LEU A 167 7.73 19.22 -31.50
N SER A 168 7.95 19.48 -32.79
CA SER A 168 7.02 20.20 -33.65
C SER A 168 7.04 19.58 -35.05
N ALA A 169 5.85 19.35 -35.60
CA ALA A 169 5.66 18.81 -36.95
C ALA A 169 4.43 19.42 -37.60
N THR A 170 4.42 19.53 -38.92
CA THR A 170 3.26 19.99 -39.70
C THR A 170 2.90 18.93 -40.74
N PRO A 171 2.34 17.79 -40.31
CA PRO A 171 1.93 16.74 -41.24
C PRO A 171 0.81 17.22 -42.15
N ARG A 172 0.92 16.87 -43.43
CA ARG A 172 -0.17 16.93 -44.40
C ARG A 172 -0.75 15.53 -44.54
N LEU A 173 -2.03 15.36 -44.22
CA LEU A 173 -2.71 14.06 -44.15
C LEU A 173 -3.90 14.01 -45.10
N GLU A 174 -3.88 13.07 -46.03
CA GLU A 174 -5.04 12.73 -46.88
C GLU A 174 -6.14 12.01 -46.06
N PRO A 175 -7.38 11.93 -46.57
CA PRO A 175 -8.45 11.17 -45.92
C PRO A 175 -8.04 9.74 -45.56
N GLY A 176 -8.14 9.39 -44.27
CA GLY A 176 -7.77 8.08 -43.74
C GLY A 176 -6.31 7.93 -43.33
N GLU A 177 -5.46 8.93 -43.58
CA GLU A 177 -4.06 8.91 -43.15
C GLU A 177 -3.88 9.35 -41.69
N GLU A 178 -2.74 8.95 -41.12
CA GLU A 178 -2.33 9.28 -39.77
C GLU A 178 -0.85 9.69 -39.73
N PHE A 179 -0.51 10.51 -38.74
CA PHE A 179 0.86 10.88 -38.41
C PHE A 179 1.14 10.64 -36.93
N THR A 180 2.27 10.03 -36.61
CA THR A 180 2.68 9.74 -35.24
C THR A 180 3.99 10.43 -34.90
N LEU A 181 4.00 11.11 -33.74
CA LEU A 181 5.19 11.65 -33.08
C LEU A 181 5.44 10.80 -31.83
N THR A 182 6.67 10.30 -31.66
CA THR A 182 7.04 9.49 -30.49
C THR A 182 8.00 10.25 -29.58
N LEU A 183 7.70 10.28 -28.29
CA LEU A 183 8.58 10.76 -27.23
C LEU A 183 9.10 9.57 -26.41
N ARG A 184 10.38 9.59 -26.04
CA ARG A 184 10.98 8.68 -25.06
C ARG A 184 11.64 9.50 -23.96
N VAL A 185 11.25 9.25 -22.73
CA VAL A 185 11.75 9.91 -21.52
C VAL A 185 12.58 8.93 -20.72
N THR A 186 13.82 9.29 -20.44
CA THR A 186 14.76 8.54 -19.59
C THR A 186 15.41 9.48 -18.58
N ALA A 187 15.86 8.94 -17.46
CA ALA A 187 16.54 9.73 -16.43
C ALA A 187 17.67 8.94 -15.76
N ASP A 188 18.73 9.67 -15.40
CA ASP A 188 19.81 9.21 -14.54
C ASP A 188 19.65 9.86 -13.15
N PHE A 189 19.98 9.12 -12.10
CA PHE A 189 19.76 9.51 -10.71
C PHE A 189 21.07 9.50 -9.91
N PRO A 190 21.19 10.32 -8.85
CA PRO A 190 22.33 10.29 -7.95
C PRO A 190 22.49 8.93 -7.29
N LYS A 191 23.72 8.63 -6.87
CA LYS A 191 23.97 7.48 -5.98
C LYS A 191 23.43 7.79 -4.59
N SER A 192 22.78 6.79 -3.99
CA SER A 192 22.29 6.86 -2.62
C SER A 192 23.39 7.20 -1.62
N THR A 193 23.06 8.04 -0.64
CA THR A 193 23.98 8.39 0.46
C THR A 193 24.08 7.28 1.50
N THR A 194 23.07 6.40 1.60
CA THR A 194 23.01 5.29 2.55
C THR A 194 23.42 3.96 1.92
N GLY A 195 23.38 3.86 0.58
CA GLY A 195 23.58 2.62 -0.17
C GLY A 195 22.27 1.92 -0.56
N PHE A 196 21.11 2.40 -0.07
CA PHE A 196 19.80 1.92 -0.51
C PHE A 196 19.37 2.63 -1.80
N SER A 197 18.99 1.87 -2.83
CA SER A 197 18.38 2.44 -4.05
C SER A 197 17.03 1.81 -4.36
N ILE A 198 16.18 2.61 -5.01
CA ILE A 198 14.84 2.19 -5.44
C ILE A 198 14.98 1.63 -6.84
N GLU A 199 15.03 0.31 -6.97
CA GLU A 199 15.22 -0.37 -8.25
C GLU A 199 13.98 -1.18 -8.66
N PRO A 200 13.73 -1.34 -9.97
CA PRO A 200 12.78 -2.31 -10.45
C PRO A 200 13.30 -3.75 -10.20
N PRO A 201 12.42 -4.76 -10.08
CA PRO A 201 12.84 -6.14 -10.08
C PRO A 201 13.37 -6.55 -11.47
N ALA A 202 14.25 -7.57 -11.50
CA ALA A 202 14.75 -8.13 -12.75
C ALA A 202 13.60 -8.65 -13.64
N GLU A 203 12.59 -9.26 -13.03
CA GLU A 203 11.36 -9.70 -13.68
C GLU A 203 10.16 -9.32 -12.79
N ARG A 204 9.11 -8.76 -13.41
CA ARG A 204 7.82 -8.58 -12.73
C ARG A 204 7.03 -9.87 -12.83
N THR A 205 6.62 -10.41 -11.70
CA THR A 205 5.76 -11.59 -11.67
C THR A 205 4.30 -11.16 -11.86
N PRO A 206 3.61 -11.59 -12.93
CA PRO A 206 2.16 -11.48 -13.01
C PRO A 206 1.50 -12.49 -12.06
N TYR A 207 0.22 -12.28 -11.76
CA TYR A 207 -0.54 -13.18 -10.90
C TYR A 207 -1.54 -14.01 -11.72
N ASP A 208 -1.44 -15.33 -11.60
CA ASP A 208 -2.32 -16.29 -12.30
C ASP A 208 -3.51 -16.76 -11.44
N VAL A 209 -3.77 -16.07 -10.32
CA VAL A 209 -4.87 -16.37 -9.41
C VAL A 209 -6.18 -15.95 -10.05
N THR A 210 -7.16 -16.86 -10.06
CA THR A 210 -8.49 -16.57 -10.60
C THR A 210 -9.53 -16.71 -9.51
N VAL A 211 -10.48 -15.76 -9.49
CA VAL A 211 -11.61 -15.73 -8.57
C VAL A 211 -12.92 -15.69 -9.36
N HIS A 212 -13.86 -16.53 -8.97
CA HIS A 212 -15.23 -16.51 -9.47
C HIS A 212 -16.20 -16.51 -8.28
N CYS A 213 -16.85 -15.37 -8.07
CA CYS A 213 -17.88 -15.17 -7.06
C CYS A 213 -19.26 -14.99 -7.72
N ASP A 214 -20.35 -15.27 -7.00
CA ASP A 214 -21.70 -14.88 -7.42
C ASP A 214 -21.88 -13.35 -7.41
N ASP A 215 -21.15 -12.63 -6.56
CA ASP A 215 -20.96 -11.17 -6.66
C ASP A 215 -19.75 -10.82 -7.54
N LYS A 216 -20.01 -10.46 -8.80
CA LYS A 216 -18.98 -10.07 -9.79
C LYS A 216 -18.16 -8.83 -9.42
N ARG A 217 -18.53 -8.09 -8.37
CA ARG A 217 -17.68 -7.01 -7.84
C ARG A 217 -16.44 -7.57 -7.15
N VAL A 218 -16.50 -8.76 -6.56
CA VAL A 218 -15.35 -9.43 -5.93
C VAL A 218 -14.31 -9.80 -6.99
N ASP A 219 -14.73 -10.43 -8.09
CA ASP A 219 -13.85 -10.78 -9.23
C ASP A 219 -13.08 -9.53 -9.71
N ARG A 220 -13.80 -8.45 -10.02
CA ARG A 220 -13.21 -7.19 -10.51
C ARG A 220 -12.28 -6.52 -9.50
N TRP A 221 -12.58 -6.63 -8.20
CA TRP A 221 -11.73 -6.07 -7.15
C TRP A 221 -10.41 -6.85 -7.01
N ILE A 222 -10.45 -8.17 -7.09
CA ILE A 222 -9.24 -9.01 -7.06
C ILE A 222 -8.40 -8.77 -8.32
N ASP A 223 -9.01 -8.80 -9.50
CA ASP A 223 -8.31 -8.63 -10.77
C ASP A 223 -7.55 -7.30 -10.81
N ARG A 224 -8.23 -6.18 -10.49
CA ARG A 224 -7.60 -4.86 -10.46
C ARG A 224 -6.52 -4.76 -9.39
N SER A 225 -6.76 -5.32 -8.19
CA SER A 225 -5.77 -5.33 -7.11
C SER A 225 -4.50 -6.06 -7.50
N LEU A 226 -4.59 -7.25 -8.09
CA LEU A 226 -3.43 -8.05 -8.51
C LEU A 226 -2.63 -7.35 -9.62
N GLU A 227 -3.32 -6.71 -10.56
CA GLU A 227 -2.67 -5.89 -11.59
C GLU A 227 -1.88 -4.73 -10.98
N ASP A 228 -2.48 -3.99 -10.05
CA ASP A 228 -1.82 -2.89 -9.34
C ASP A 228 -0.62 -3.38 -8.51
N ILE A 229 -0.73 -4.53 -7.84
CA ILE A 229 0.38 -5.15 -7.10
C ILE A 229 1.54 -5.46 -8.03
N SER A 230 1.29 -6.00 -9.23
CA SER A 230 2.35 -6.31 -10.21
C SER A 230 3.11 -5.04 -10.64
N ALA A 231 2.38 -3.94 -10.83
CA ALA A 231 2.96 -2.64 -11.19
C ALA A 231 3.74 -1.97 -10.04
N LEU A 232 3.41 -2.29 -8.77
CA LEU A 232 4.06 -1.74 -7.56
C LEU A 232 5.35 -2.45 -7.15
N GLN A 233 5.72 -3.56 -7.81
CA GLN A 233 6.92 -4.32 -7.45
C GLN A 233 8.21 -3.52 -7.70
N LEU A 234 9.07 -3.56 -6.69
CA LEU A 234 10.42 -3.02 -6.64
C LEU A 234 11.38 -4.13 -6.14
N ALA A 235 12.68 -3.85 -6.15
CA ALA A 235 13.70 -4.73 -5.61
C ALA A 235 14.76 -3.98 -4.82
N ALA A 236 15.26 -4.62 -3.77
CA ALA A 236 16.44 -4.22 -3.03
C ALA A 236 17.51 -5.29 -3.29
N ALA A 237 18.52 -4.94 -4.08
CA ALA A 237 19.36 -5.94 -4.76
C ALA A 237 18.47 -6.93 -5.56
N ASP A 238 18.55 -8.23 -5.27
CA ASP A 238 17.75 -9.25 -5.96
C ASP A 238 16.41 -9.57 -5.26
N ASP A 239 16.14 -8.97 -4.09
CA ASP A 239 14.96 -9.27 -3.28
C ASP A 239 13.77 -8.36 -3.63
N ARG A 240 12.68 -8.99 -4.11
CA ARG A 240 11.42 -8.32 -4.44
C ARG A 240 10.70 -7.81 -3.19
N TYR A 241 10.17 -6.59 -3.27
CA TYR A 241 9.24 -6.00 -2.31
C TYR A 241 8.19 -5.13 -3.04
N LEU A 242 7.19 -4.62 -2.31
CA LEU A 242 6.23 -3.65 -2.85
C LEU A 242 6.55 -2.24 -2.37
N GLY A 243 6.66 -1.30 -3.32
CA GLY A 243 6.61 0.12 -2.97
C GLY A 243 5.24 0.47 -2.42
N ALA A 244 5.18 1.21 -1.31
CA ALA A 244 3.92 1.43 -0.59
C ALA A 244 2.85 2.06 -1.48
N GLY A 245 3.14 3.20 -2.10
CA GLY A 245 2.32 3.66 -3.22
C GLY A 245 2.68 5.03 -3.79
N PRO A 246 2.41 5.24 -5.08
CA PRO A 246 2.84 6.43 -5.78
C PRO A 246 1.90 7.64 -5.54
N PRO A 247 2.44 8.86 -5.67
CA PRO A 247 3.86 9.15 -5.93
C PRO A 247 4.65 9.39 -4.63
N TRP A 248 4.00 9.35 -3.46
CA TRP A 248 4.61 9.82 -2.19
C TRP A 248 5.50 8.79 -1.50
N TYR A 249 5.16 7.51 -1.65
CA TYR A 249 5.69 6.43 -0.82
C TYR A 249 6.21 5.26 -1.66
N LEU A 250 6.68 5.53 -2.88
CA LEU A 250 7.14 4.48 -3.81
C LEU A 250 8.58 4.03 -3.48
N THR A 251 8.77 3.48 -2.28
CA THR A 251 10.04 2.96 -1.75
C THR A 251 9.79 1.85 -0.70
N LEU A 252 10.84 1.28 -0.10
CA LEU A 252 10.74 0.25 0.94
C LEU A 252 10.32 0.87 2.28
N PHE A 253 9.05 0.67 2.63
CA PHE A 253 8.48 0.96 3.95
C PHE A 253 8.33 -0.34 4.72
N GLY A 254 8.97 -0.47 5.88
CA GLY A 254 9.00 -1.72 6.64
C GLY A 254 7.60 -2.23 6.95
N ARG A 255 6.78 -1.41 7.61
CA ARG A 255 5.41 -1.75 7.96
C ARG A 255 4.54 -2.05 6.74
N ASP A 256 4.49 -1.14 5.77
CA ASP A 256 3.63 -1.28 4.59
C ASP A 256 3.98 -2.53 3.79
N SER A 257 5.28 -2.78 3.55
CA SER A 257 5.73 -3.95 2.82
C SER A 257 5.47 -5.25 3.58
N LEU A 258 5.60 -5.27 4.92
CA LEU A 258 5.28 -6.44 5.75
C LEU A 258 3.79 -6.76 5.76
N ILE A 259 2.92 -5.76 5.96
CA ILE A 259 1.47 -5.94 5.93
C ILE A 259 1.05 -6.42 4.53
N SER A 260 1.49 -5.74 3.47
CA SER A 260 1.10 -6.06 2.10
C SER A 260 1.58 -7.45 1.68
N SER A 261 2.87 -7.76 1.88
CA SER A 261 3.42 -9.06 1.51
C SER A 261 2.85 -10.18 2.39
N GLY A 262 2.62 -9.94 3.68
CA GLY A 262 1.96 -10.87 4.59
C GLY A 262 0.53 -11.21 4.18
N MET A 263 -0.23 -10.23 3.65
CA MET A 263 -1.54 -10.45 3.04
C MET A 263 -1.47 -11.25 1.75
N LEU A 264 -0.38 -11.11 0.99
CA LEU A 264 -0.17 -11.73 -0.32
C LEU A 264 0.55 -13.08 -0.28
N ILE A 265 1.00 -13.56 0.88
CA ILE A 265 1.59 -14.91 1.02
C ILE A 265 0.77 -16.00 0.29
N PRO A 266 -0.58 -16.03 0.35
CA PRO A 266 -1.36 -17.05 -0.35
C PRO A 266 -1.24 -17.04 -1.87
N VAL A 267 -0.75 -15.96 -2.47
CA VAL A 267 -0.65 -15.80 -3.93
C VAL A 267 0.80 -15.62 -4.39
N ASP A 268 1.67 -15.10 -3.54
CA ASP A 268 3.09 -14.82 -3.80
C ASP A 268 3.97 -15.00 -2.56
N PRO A 269 4.24 -16.25 -2.14
CA PRO A 269 5.13 -16.52 -1.01
C PRO A 269 6.54 -15.93 -1.21
N ALA A 270 7.01 -15.87 -2.46
CA ALA A 270 8.34 -15.37 -2.80
C ALA A 270 8.48 -13.87 -2.55
N LEU A 271 7.43 -13.08 -2.77
CA LEU A 271 7.39 -11.66 -2.43
C LEU A 271 7.57 -11.42 -0.92
N ALA A 272 6.92 -12.24 -0.08
CA ALA A 272 7.11 -12.15 1.37
C ALA A 272 8.52 -12.55 1.79
N ALA A 273 9.07 -13.64 1.23
CA ALA A 273 10.43 -14.06 1.48
C ALA A 273 11.47 -12.97 1.09
N GLY A 274 11.30 -12.37 -0.09
CA GLY A 274 12.13 -11.24 -0.54
C GLY A 274 12.00 -10.02 0.37
N THR A 275 10.78 -9.64 0.74
CA THR A 275 10.53 -8.52 1.67
C THR A 275 11.21 -8.73 3.03
N LEU A 276 11.13 -9.95 3.58
CA LEU A 276 11.76 -10.32 4.84
C LEU A 276 13.28 -10.17 4.77
N ARG A 277 13.93 -10.65 3.69
CA ARG A 277 15.37 -10.52 3.47
C ARG A 277 15.81 -9.09 3.22
N ALA A 278 15.08 -8.35 2.39
CA ALA A 278 15.35 -6.93 2.12
C ALA A 278 15.35 -6.10 3.40
N LEU A 279 14.36 -6.29 4.28
CA LEU A 279 14.30 -5.60 5.57
C LEU A 279 15.34 -6.10 6.57
N ALA A 280 15.62 -7.41 6.57
CA ALA A 280 16.65 -8.02 7.42
C ALA A 280 18.05 -7.47 7.14
N ALA A 281 18.36 -7.16 5.88
CA ALA A 281 19.62 -6.55 5.47
C ALA A 281 19.83 -5.14 6.04
N TRP A 282 18.74 -4.45 6.41
CA TRP A 282 18.73 -3.10 6.99
C TRP A 282 18.29 -3.08 8.46
N GLN A 283 18.26 -4.23 9.14
CA GLN A 283 17.94 -4.28 10.57
C GLN A 283 18.98 -3.47 11.38
N GLY A 284 18.49 -2.65 12.30
CA GLY A 284 19.31 -1.74 13.10
C GLY A 284 20.41 -2.47 13.88
N THR A 285 21.56 -1.82 14.03
CA THR A 285 22.77 -2.37 14.65
C THR A 285 23.38 -1.45 15.70
N LYS A 286 22.94 -0.20 15.78
CA LYS A 286 23.40 0.81 16.73
C LYS A 286 22.21 1.54 17.37
N VAL A 287 22.49 2.26 18.45
CA VAL A 287 21.57 3.22 19.04
C VAL A 287 21.87 4.59 18.45
N ASP A 288 20.91 5.18 17.74
CA ASP A 288 21.03 6.48 17.08
C ASP A 288 19.69 7.22 17.12
N ALA A 289 19.61 8.28 17.93
CA ALA A 289 18.38 9.04 18.15
C ALA A 289 17.90 9.80 16.89
N GLU A 290 18.83 10.23 16.03
CA GLU A 290 18.50 11.02 14.82
C GLU A 290 17.73 10.17 13.80
N SER A 291 18.13 8.91 13.61
CA SER A 291 17.43 7.95 12.74
C SER A 291 16.41 7.09 13.48
N ALA A 292 16.30 7.23 14.81
CA ALA A 292 15.56 6.34 15.72
C ALA A 292 16.00 4.85 15.63
N GLU A 293 17.25 4.60 15.23
CA GLU A 293 17.81 3.25 15.07
C GLU A 293 18.12 2.65 16.45
N GLN A 294 17.77 1.37 16.60
CA GLN A 294 18.14 0.56 17.75
C GLN A 294 18.56 -0.84 17.28
N PRO A 295 19.47 -1.53 17.98
CA PRO A 295 19.86 -2.90 17.64
C PRO A 295 18.65 -3.84 17.57
N GLY A 296 18.48 -4.52 16.42
CA GLY A 296 17.40 -5.46 16.18
C GLY A 296 16.10 -4.86 15.61
N LYS A 297 15.99 -3.53 15.55
CA LYS A 297 14.81 -2.83 15.04
C LYS A 297 14.73 -2.89 13.50
N ILE A 298 13.54 -3.13 12.95
CA ILE A 298 13.29 -3.07 11.49
C ILE A 298 13.00 -1.60 11.09
N PRO A 299 13.53 -1.10 9.95
CA PRO A 299 13.34 0.29 9.55
C PRO A 299 11.87 0.65 9.26
N HIS A 300 11.53 1.92 9.46
CA HIS A 300 10.26 2.51 9.05
C HIS A 300 10.24 2.71 7.54
N GLU A 301 11.21 3.46 7.01
CA GLU A 301 11.36 3.69 5.58
C GLU A 301 12.82 3.86 5.17
N LEU A 302 13.14 3.47 3.94
CA LEU A 302 14.44 3.66 3.31
C LEU A 302 14.28 4.52 2.05
N ARG A 303 15.14 5.51 1.89
CA ARG A 303 15.18 6.44 0.75
C ARG A 303 16.62 6.68 0.31
N ALA A 304 16.78 7.22 -0.89
CA ALA A 304 18.09 7.59 -1.40
C ALA A 304 18.68 8.84 -0.72
N GLU A 305 17.81 9.72 -0.21
CA GLU A 305 18.13 11.02 0.37
C GLU A 305 17.20 11.35 1.55
N VAL A 306 17.54 12.39 2.31
CA VAL A 306 16.72 12.95 3.39
C VAL A 306 15.38 13.45 2.83
N ALA A 307 14.29 13.18 3.56
CA ALA A 307 12.96 13.64 3.20
C ALA A 307 12.50 14.79 4.12
N ASP A 308 12.34 15.99 3.54
CA ASP A 308 11.75 17.14 4.23
C ASP A 308 10.26 17.26 3.87
N HIS A 309 9.40 16.92 4.83
CA HIS A 309 7.96 16.94 4.67
C HIS A 309 7.35 18.31 4.99
N GLY A 310 8.17 19.28 5.41
CA GLY A 310 7.73 20.57 5.92
C GLY A 310 7.18 20.48 7.35
N GLY A 311 6.87 21.64 7.94
CA GLY A 311 6.28 21.70 9.29
C GLY A 311 7.18 21.22 10.43
N GLY A 312 8.48 21.06 10.18
CA GLY A 312 9.46 20.55 11.14
C GLY A 312 9.69 19.04 11.08
N LEU A 313 8.96 18.29 10.23
CA LEU A 313 9.16 16.86 10.02
C LEU A 313 10.24 16.61 8.96
N VAL A 314 11.41 16.16 9.41
CA VAL A 314 12.57 15.87 8.56
C VAL A 314 13.09 14.48 8.90
N LEU A 315 13.03 13.57 7.94
CA LEU A 315 13.36 12.17 8.14
C LEU A 315 14.69 11.83 7.45
N PRO A 316 15.67 11.22 8.15
CA PRO A 316 16.87 10.71 7.52
C PRO A 316 16.56 9.69 6.42
N ALA A 317 17.50 9.54 5.48
CA ALA A 317 17.36 8.61 4.36
C ALA A 317 17.15 7.14 4.80
N ALA A 318 17.69 6.73 5.95
CA ALA A 318 17.32 5.49 6.61
C ALA A 318 16.69 5.85 7.96
N TYR A 319 15.39 5.64 8.09
CA TYR A 319 14.62 6.04 9.26
C TYR A 319 13.95 4.83 9.91
N TYR A 320 14.01 4.77 11.25
CA TYR A 320 13.58 3.64 12.07
C TYR A 320 12.49 4.04 13.08
N GLY A 321 11.82 5.18 12.89
CA GLY A 321 10.71 5.64 13.75
C GLY A 321 9.41 4.85 13.58
N THR A 322 9.46 3.55 13.84
CA THR A 322 8.33 2.61 13.83
C THR A 322 8.40 1.76 15.12
N HIS A 323 7.26 1.41 15.69
CA HIS A 323 7.15 0.51 16.85
C HIS A 323 6.33 -0.75 16.58
N ASP A 324 5.95 -0.99 15.32
CA ASP A 324 5.17 -2.14 14.87
C ASP A 324 5.92 -3.01 13.85
N ALA A 325 6.83 -2.46 13.05
CA ALA A 325 7.49 -3.17 11.95
C ALA A 325 8.30 -4.39 12.43
N THR A 326 8.97 -4.31 13.59
CA THR A 326 9.81 -5.42 14.08
C THR A 326 8.98 -6.66 14.44
N GLN A 327 7.84 -6.46 15.09
CA GLN A 327 6.90 -7.52 15.47
C GLN A 327 6.18 -8.06 14.23
N LEU A 328 5.78 -7.18 13.31
CA LEU A 328 5.22 -7.55 12.02
C LEU A 328 6.21 -8.38 11.19
N TRP A 329 7.52 -8.11 11.27
CA TRP A 329 8.56 -8.90 10.60
C TRP A 329 8.60 -10.32 11.14
N ILE A 330 8.59 -10.50 12.46
CA ILE A 330 8.58 -11.82 13.11
C ILE A 330 7.32 -12.61 12.73
N THR A 331 6.15 -11.98 12.82
CA THR A 331 4.88 -12.66 12.52
C THR A 331 4.72 -12.96 11.03
N THR A 332 5.29 -12.14 10.14
CA THR A 332 5.34 -12.41 8.69
C THR A 332 6.31 -13.54 8.37
N LEU A 333 7.48 -13.61 9.03
CA LEU A 333 8.41 -14.74 8.89
C LEU A 333 7.76 -16.06 9.30
N HIS A 334 7.05 -16.07 10.44
CA HIS A 334 6.31 -17.24 10.90
C HIS A 334 5.22 -17.65 9.90
N LYS A 335 4.43 -16.70 9.41
CA LYS A 335 3.41 -16.98 8.39
C LYS A 335 4.03 -17.52 7.10
N ALA A 336 5.13 -16.94 6.63
CA ALA A 336 5.83 -17.40 5.43
C ALA A 336 6.35 -18.84 5.63
N TRP A 337 6.94 -19.16 6.78
CA TRP A 337 7.38 -20.51 7.14
C TRP A 337 6.21 -21.51 7.15
N ARG A 338 5.08 -21.17 7.78
CA ARG A 338 3.86 -22.00 7.80
C ARG A 338 3.27 -22.23 6.41
N TRP A 339 3.37 -21.24 5.53
CA TRP A 339 2.98 -21.33 4.13
C TRP A 339 4.03 -21.98 3.22
N GLY A 340 5.17 -22.40 3.78
CA GLY A 340 6.17 -23.21 3.07
C GLY A 340 7.34 -22.44 2.47
N MET A 341 7.73 -21.30 3.05
CA MET A 341 9.04 -20.68 2.79
C MET A 341 10.16 -21.72 3.03
N PRO A 342 11.16 -21.84 2.13
CA PRO A 342 12.20 -22.86 2.25
C PRO A 342 12.93 -22.81 3.60
N ALA A 343 13.15 -23.99 4.20
CA ALA A 343 13.68 -24.10 5.56
C ALA A 343 15.12 -23.58 5.70
N ASP A 344 15.92 -23.64 4.64
CA ASP A 344 17.24 -23.00 4.56
C ASP A 344 17.13 -21.48 4.56
N GLU A 345 16.23 -20.90 3.78
CA GLU A 345 15.98 -19.45 3.79
C GLU A 345 15.46 -18.95 5.14
N VAL A 346 14.57 -19.71 5.80
CA VAL A 346 14.12 -19.38 7.18
C VAL A 346 15.29 -19.47 8.17
N ARG A 347 16.14 -20.50 8.04
CA ARG A 347 17.33 -20.67 8.91
C ARG A 347 18.29 -19.49 8.78
N ASP A 348 18.52 -19.00 7.57
CA ASP A 348 19.41 -17.86 7.32
C ASP A 348 18.91 -16.55 7.97
N LEU A 349 17.61 -16.46 8.27
CA LEU A 349 16.98 -15.33 8.96
C LEU A 349 16.90 -15.49 10.49
N LEU A 350 17.30 -16.64 11.07
CA LEU A 350 17.26 -16.85 12.53
C LEU A 350 18.10 -15.83 13.32
N PRO A 351 19.31 -15.42 12.88
CA PRO A 351 20.05 -14.38 13.60
C PRO A 351 19.30 -13.04 13.65
N ASN A 352 18.52 -12.72 12.61
CA ASN A 352 17.69 -11.51 12.57
C ASN A 352 16.47 -11.65 13.47
N LEU A 353 15.84 -12.83 13.51
CA LEU A 353 14.76 -13.16 14.44
C LEU A 353 15.18 -12.98 15.90
N GLN A 354 16.33 -13.55 16.29
CA GLN A 354 16.85 -13.40 17.66
C GLN A 354 17.06 -11.93 18.03
N ARG A 355 17.68 -11.13 17.15
CA ARG A 355 17.88 -9.69 17.38
C ARG A 355 16.55 -8.93 17.47
N ALA A 356 15.57 -9.27 16.64
CA ALA A 356 14.25 -8.65 16.67
C ALA A 356 13.51 -8.97 17.98
N LEU A 357 13.57 -10.22 18.46
CA LEU A 357 13.00 -10.60 19.75
C LEU A 357 13.71 -9.88 20.91
N ILE A 358 15.05 -9.84 20.89
CA ILE A 358 15.85 -9.09 21.88
C ILE A 358 15.47 -7.61 21.89
N TRP A 359 15.25 -6.99 20.72
CA TRP A 359 14.81 -5.61 20.63
C TRP A 359 13.50 -5.35 21.39
N MET A 360 12.50 -6.24 21.25
CA MET A 360 11.22 -6.11 21.97
C MET A 360 11.40 -6.11 23.50
N LYS A 361 12.39 -6.85 24.01
CA LYS A 361 12.63 -6.99 25.44
C LYS A 361 13.56 -5.92 26.01
N GLU A 362 14.58 -5.53 25.26
CA GLU A 362 15.68 -4.69 25.77
C GLU A 362 15.60 -3.21 25.37
N TYR A 363 15.00 -2.89 24.22
CA TYR A 363 15.06 -1.53 23.65
C TYR A 363 13.68 -0.89 23.46
N ALA A 364 12.64 -1.70 23.27
CA ALA A 364 11.28 -1.21 23.06
C ALA A 364 10.54 -0.84 24.35
N ASP A 365 11.12 -1.15 25.52
CA ASP A 365 10.60 -0.84 26.87
C ASP A 365 11.65 -0.01 27.64
N PRO A 366 11.76 1.31 27.36
CA PRO A 366 12.80 2.16 27.93
C PRO A 366 12.65 2.41 29.44
N ASP A 367 11.45 2.29 30.02
CA ASP A 367 11.22 2.49 31.46
C ASP A 367 11.11 1.20 32.28
N GLY A 368 11.04 0.03 31.63
CA GLY A 368 11.07 -1.29 32.25
C GLY A 368 9.74 -1.70 32.88
N ASP A 369 8.62 -1.06 32.52
CA ASP A 369 7.30 -1.41 33.03
C ASP A 369 6.66 -2.62 32.32
N GLY A 370 7.32 -3.10 31.27
CA GLY A 370 6.94 -4.28 30.51
C GLY A 370 5.97 -4.00 29.35
N PHE A 371 5.79 -2.74 28.94
CA PHE A 371 5.08 -2.35 27.74
C PHE A 371 6.03 -1.77 26.68
N LEU A 372 5.71 -2.04 25.41
CA LEU A 372 6.46 -1.46 24.31
C LEU A 372 5.95 -0.04 24.04
N GLU A 373 6.83 0.95 24.13
CA GLU A 373 6.49 2.37 24.05
C GLU A 373 7.48 3.19 23.24
N TYR A 374 6.98 4.27 22.64
CA TYR A 374 7.78 5.14 21.79
C TYR A 374 7.75 6.59 22.21
N VAL A 375 8.83 7.29 21.83
CA VAL A 375 8.94 8.74 21.84
C VAL A 375 9.85 9.16 20.68
N ASP A 376 9.58 10.31 20.08
CA ASP A 376 10.53 10.94 19.16
C ASP A 376 11.60 11.69 19.97
N GLU A 377 12.78 11.10 20.07
CA GLU A 377 13.93 11.70 20.77
C GLU A 377 14.61 12.81 19.95
N SER A 378 14.44 12.81 18.62
CA SER A 378 15.06 13.79 17.72
C SER A 378 14.34 15.15 17.73
N GLY A 379 13.04 15.14 18.03
CA GLY A 379 12.16 16.31 17.99
C GLY A 379 11.76 16.78 16.59
N HIS A 380 12.20 16.08 15.54
CA HIS A 380 11.86 16.34 14.14
C HIS A 380 11.40 15.07 13.39
N GLY A 381 11.20 13.97 14.10
CA GLY A 381 10.71 12.69 13.59
C GLY A 381 9.21 12.54 13.71
N LEU A 382 8.72 11.31 13.53
CA LEU A 382 7.31 10.98 13.71
C LEU A 382 6.93 11.00 15.20
N ALA A 383 5.96 11.84 15.55
CA ALA A 383 5.42 11.93 16.91
C ALA A 383 4.71 10.64 17.35
N ASN A 384 4.02 9.97 16.43
CA ASN A 384 3.42 8.66 16.63
C ASN A 384 4.13 7.64 15.75
N GLN A 385 4.57 6.51 16.32
CA GLN A 385 5.38 5.50 15.61
C GLN A 385 4.63 4.18 15.36
N GLY A 386 3.33 4.12 15.64
CA GLY A 386 2.46 3.04 15.17
C GLY A 386 1.91 3.31 13.78
N TRP A 387 1.03 2.44 13.29
CA TRP A 387 0.46 2.55 11.94
C TRP A 387 -0.34 3.85 11.74
N LYS A 388 -0.96 4.36 12.81
CA LYS A 388 -1.52 5.70 12.86
C LYS A 388 -0.46 6.72 13.27
N ASP A 389 0.40 7.10 12.32
CA ASP A 389 1.58 7.93 12.57
C ASP A 389 1.35 9.45 12.51
N SER A 390 0.11 9.92 12.29
CA SER A 390 -0.20 11.36 12.34
C SER A 390 -0.13 11.88 13.77
N ALA A 391 0.35 13.11 13.95
CA ALA A 391 0.56 13.71 15.28
C ALA A 391 -0.70 13.81 16.15
N ASP A 392 -1.90 13.74 15.56
CA ASP A 392 -3.20 13.81 16.22
C ASP A 392 -3.93 12.46 16.37
N ALA A 393 -3.26 11.35 16.05
CA ALA A 393 -3.86 10.02 16.05
C ALA A 393 -4.25 9.51 17.45
N VAL A 394 -3.42 9.77 18.47
CA VAL A 394 -3.64 9.28 19.84
C VAL A 394 -4.19 10.41 20.70
N GLN A 395 -5.49 10.33 21.00
CA GLN A 395 -6.22 11.39 21.66
C GLN A 395 -7.27 10.86 22.64
N TRP A 396 -7.49 11.62 23.70
CA TRP A 396 -8.57 11.42 24.66
C TRP A 396 -9.94 11.79 24.05
N PRO A 397 -11.06 11.36 24.66
CA PRO A 397 -12.41 11.65 24.14
C PRO A 397 -12.71 13.15 23.96
N ASP A 398 -12.10 14.00 24.79
CA ASP A 398 -12.23 15.46 24.74
C ASP A 398 -11.33 16.12 23.65
N GLY A 399 -10.53 15.32 22.94
CA GLY A 399 -9.62 15.78 21.91
C GLY A 399 -8.28 16.32 22.43
N THR A 400 -7.96 16.17 23.70
CA THR A 400 -6.58 16.37 24.18
C THR A 400 -5.68 15.24 23.67
N LEU A 401 -4.43 15.57 23.31
CA LEU A 401 -3.49 14.57 22.79
C LEU A 401 -2.80 13.84 23.94
N ALA A 402 -2.56 12.54 23.77
CA ALA A 402 -1.75 11.77 24.72
C ALA A 402 -0.31 12.31 24.74
N THR A 403 0.31 12.31 25.92
CA THR A 403 1.70 12.74 26.08
C THR A 403 2.61 11.52 26.02
N ALA A 404 3.72 11.62 25.27
CA ALA A 404 4.70 10.55 25.15
C ALA A 404 5.52 10.34 26.45
N PRO A 405 6.14 9.15 26.66
CA PRO A 405 6.12 7.98 25.78
C PRO A 405 4.75 7.31 25.68
N ILE A 406 4.41 6.74 24.53
CA ILE A 406 3.09 6.16 24.25
C ILE A 406 3.23 4.65 24.03
N ALA A 407 2.44 3.86 24.74
CA ALA A 407 2.30 2.42 24.51
C ALA A 407 0.97 2.11 23.81
N LEU A 408 1.00 1.79 22.51
CA LEU A 408 -0.20 1.50 21.71
C LEU A 408 -0.72 0.08 21.96
N CYS A 409 -2.05 -0.12 21.96
CA CYS A 409 -2.63 -1.43 22.23
C CYS A 409 -2.28 -2.46 21.16
N GLU A 410 -2.38 -2.10 19.88
CA GLU A 410 -2.09 -3.02 18.77
C GLU A 410 -0.62 -3.47 18.76
N VAL A 411 0.30 -2.60 19.17
CA VAL A 411 1.72 -2.94 19.30
C VAL A 411 1.93 -4.02 20.36
N GLN A 412 1.17 -3.97 21.47
CA GLN A 412 1.24 -5.04 22.48
C GLN A 412 0.68 -6.36 21.94
N GLY A 413 -0.41 -6.30 21.16
CA GLY A 413 -0.96 -7.47 20.46
C GLY A 413 0.06 -8.09 19.50
N TYR A 414 0.74 -7.26 18.70
CA TYR A 414 1.80 -7.73 17.81
C TYR A 414 3.00 -8.29 18.57
N ALA A 415 3.40 -7.68 19.68
CA ALA A 415 4.51 -8.13 20.50
C ALA A 415 4.23 -9.50 21.14
N TYR A 416 3.02 -9.70 21.66
CA TYR A 416 2.57 -11.00 22.15
C TYR A 416 2.63 -12.06 21.04
N ALA A 417 2.02 -11.78 19.89
CA ALA A 417 2.01 -12.71 18.76
C ALA A 417 3.43 -13.01 18.25
N ALA A 418 4.30 -12.01 18.19
CA ALA A 418 5.70 -12.15 17.79
C ALA A 418 6.50 -12.99 18.78
N ALA A 419 6.30 -12.82 20.09
CA ALA A 419 6.97 -13.64 21.10
C ALA A 419 6.56 -15.12 21.01
N VAL A 420 5.26 -15.41 20.88
CA VAL A 420 4.75 -16.79 20.74
C VAL A 420 5.22 -17.44 19.44
N LYS A 421 5.10 -16.72 18.32
CA LYS A 421 5.49 -17.23 16.99
C LYS A 421 7.00 -17.34 16.82
N GLY A 422 7.74 -16.39 17.41
CA GLY A 422 9.20 -16.43 17.47
C GLY A 422 9.71 -17.61 18.30
N ALA A 423 9.10 -17.89 19.46
CA ALA A 423 9.39 -19.08 20.25
C ALA A 423 9.26 -20.36 19.43
N GLU A 424 8.16 -20.49 18.68
CA GLU A 424 7.93 -21.66 17.83
C GLU A 424 8.97 -21.80 16.69
N LEU A 425 9.34 -20.69 16.05
CA LEU A 425 10.41 -20.69 15.04
C LEU A 425 11.76 -21.14 15.63
N LEU A 426 12.10 -20.66 16.83
CA LEU A 426 13.33 -21.06 17.54
C LEU A 426 13.31 -22.56 17.88
N GLU A 427 12.21 -23.04 18.46
CA GLU A 427 12.01 -24.45 18.81
C GLU A 427 12.12 -25.37 17.59
N ALA A 428 11.51 -24.98 16.46
CA ALA A 428 11.59 -25.72 15.20
C ALA A 428 13.02 -25.84 14.65
N HIS A 429 13.94 -24.97 15.08
CA HIS A 429 15.35 -24.96 14.66
C HIS A 429 16.31 -25.38 15.78
N GLY A 430 15.80 -25.95 16.88
CA GLY A 430 16.59 -26.54 17.96
C GLY A 430 17.07 -25.56 19.03
N GLU A 431 16.51 -24.35 19.07
CA GLU A 431 16.73 -23.36 20.12
C GLU A 431 15.57 -23.34 21.13
N SER A 432 15.76 -22.81 22.35
CA SER A 432 14.66 -22.72 23.32
C SER A 432 13.78 -21.49 23.05
N GLY A 433 12.47 -21.71 23.05
CA GLY A 433 11.45 -20.65 23.00
C GLY A 433 10.84 -20.30 24.35
N ASP A 434 11.23 -20.98 25.44
CA ASP A 434 10.54 -20.92 26.74
C ASP A 434 10.50 -19.50 27.31
N GLU A 435 11.61 -18.78 27.25
CA GLU A 435 11.72 -17.40 27.72
C GLU A 435 10.70 -16.47 27.05
N TRP A 436 10.49 -16.64 25.74
CA TRP A 436 9.55 -15.81 24.98
C TRP A 436 8.10 -16.17 25.28
N ARG A 437 7.81 -17.43 25.59
CA ARG A 437 6.48 -17.85 26.06
C ARG A 437 6.18 -17.27 27.43
N GLU A 438 7.13 -17.33 28.37
CA GLU A 438 7.01 -16.70 29.68
C GLU A 438 6.83 -15.18 29.57
N TRP A 439 7.61 -14.53 28.70
CA TRP A 439 7.49 -13.10 28.42
C TRP A 439 6.11 -12.74 27.87
N ALA A 440 5.58 -13.52 26.92
CA ALA A 440 4.26 -13.32 26.33
C ALA A 440 3.13 -13.44 27.37
N VAL A 441 3.16 -14.47 28.22
CA VAL A 441 2.19 -14.63 29.31
C VAL A 441 2.22 -13.44 30.25
N ALA A 442 3.41 -12.97 30.63
CA ALA A 442 3.54 -11.82 31.51
C ALA A 442 3.01 -10.52 30.86
N LEU A 443 3.23 -10.32 29.55
CA LEU A 443 2.63 -9.19 28.81
C LEU A 443 1.10 -9.28 28.80
N GLN A 444 0.55 -10.47 28.57
CA GLN A 444 -0.88 -10.73 28.56
C GLN A 444 -1.53 -10.34 29.90
N GLU A 445 -0.95 -10.78 31.02
CA GLU A 445 -1.42 -10.46 32.36
C GLU A 445 -1.36 -8.96 32.66
N ARG A 446 -0.26 -8.29 32.26
CA ARG A 446 -0.12 -6.83 32.43
C ARG A 446 -1.15 -6.07 31.59
N PHE A 447 -1.32 -6.44 30.32
CA PHE A 447 -2.26 -5.80 29.42
C PHE A 447 -3.70 -5.83 29.96
N ARG A 448 -4.17 -7.01 30.40
CA ARG A 448 -5.51 -7.16 31.01
C ARG A 448 -5.72 -6.26 32.22
N LYS A 449 -4.66 -6.00 32.98
CA LYS A 449 -4.73 -5.16 34.18
C LYS A 449 -4.78 -3.66 33.89
N THR A 450 -4.11 -3.19 32.82
CA THR A 450 -3.84 -1.75 32.63
C THR A 450 -4.55 -1.14 31.42
N PHE A 451 -4.77 -1.88 30.34
CA PHE A 451 -5.33 -1.33 29.11
C PHE A 451 -6.87 -1.27 29.12
N TRP A 452 -7.56 -1.93 30.04
CA TRP A 452 -9.03 -1.96 30.00
C TRP A 452 -9.65 -0.72 30.65
N VAL A 453 -10.45 0.01 29.86
CA VAL A 453 -11.19 1.20 30.26
C VAL A 453 -12.63 1.11 29.79
N ASP A 454 -13.60 1.40 30.67
CA ASP A 454 -15.03 1.35 30.36
C ASP A 454 -15.49 0.02 29.70
N GLY A 455 -14.82 -1.08 30.04
CA GLY A 455 -15.14 -2.42 29.56
C GLY A 455 -14.60 -2.75 28.16
N TYR A 456 -13.67 -1.97 27.60
CA TYR A 456 -12.97 -2.30 26.35
C TYR A 456 -11.49 -1.87 26.41
N PRO A 457 -10.61 -2.37 25.52
CA PRO A 457 -9.21 -1.93 25.47
C PRO A 457 -9.07 -0.46 25.07
N ALA A 458 -8.31 0.29 25.86
CA ALA A 458 -7.83 1.64 25.56
C ALA A 458 -6.96 1.64 24.30
N ILE A 459 -6.92 2.77 23.59
CA ILE A 459 -6.12 2.92 22.37
C ILE A 459 -4.62 2.85 22.71
N ALA A 460 -4.25 3.42 23.86
CA ALA A 460 -2.87 3.49 24.31
C ALA A 460 -2.80 3.67 25.84
N LEU A 461 -1.59 3.56 26.39
CA LEU A 461 -1.20 4.23 27.63
C LEU A 461 -0.37 5.49 27.29
N ASP A 462 -0.60 6.58 28.01
CA ASP A 462 0.23 7.79 27.93
C ASP A 462 1.50 7.69 28.80
N GLY A 463 2.34 8.73 28.79
CA GLY A 463 3.60 8.75 29.53
C GLY A 463 3.45 8.74 31.07
N ALA A 464 2.24 8.93 31.58
CA ALA A 464 1.90 8.72 32.99
C ALA A 464 1.19 7.37 33.23
N LYS A 465 1.19 6.50 32.21
CA LYS A 465 0.57 5.18 32.13
C LYS A 465 -0.93 5.19 32.38
N ASN A 466 -1.59 6.30 32.05
CA ASN A 466 -3.05 6.37 32.08
C ASN A 466 -3.62 5.76 30.79
N PRO A 467 -4.68 4.94 30.89
CA PRO A 467 -5.32 4.37 29.72
C PRO A 467 -6.08 5.44 28.94
N VAL A 468 -5.61 5.71 27.73
CA VAL A 468 -6.20 6.68 26.79
C VAL A 468 -7.49 6.11 26.23
N ALA A 469 -8.61 6.55 26.81
CA ALA A 469 -9.94 6.12 26.41
C ALA A 469 -10.34 6.65 25.02
N GLY A 470 -11.26 5.93 24.38
CA GLY A 470 -11.81 6.30 23.08
C GLY A 470 -11.91 5.08 22.20
N ARG A 471 -12.96 5.02 21.37
CA ARG A 471 -13.13 3.91 20.43
C ARG A 471 -12.42 4.25 19.13
N ALA A 472 -11.53 3.37 18.71
CA ALA A 472 -10.74 3.50 17.49
C ALA A 472 -10.46 2.11 16.91
N SER A 473 -10.10 2.05 15.63
CA SER A 473 -9.84 0.78 14.96
C SER A 473 -8.66 -0.03 15.49
N ASN A 474 -7.76 0.58 16.28
CA ASN A 474 -6.58 -0.09 16.87
C ASN A 474 -6.93 -1.42 17.58
N MET A 475 -8.08 -1.48 18.26
CA MET A 475 -8.52 -2.70 18.95
C MET A 475 -8.80 -3.86 18.00
N GLY A 476 -9.17 -3.59 16.73
CA GLY A 476 -9.35 -4.63 15.71
C GLY A 476 -8.06 -5.40 15.41
N HIS A 477 -6.90 -4.80 15.66
CA HIS A 477 -5.60 -5.44 15.49
C HIS A 477 -5.19 -6.32 16.70
N LEU A 478 -5.98 -6.33 17.78
CA LEU A 478 -5.79 -7.25 18.92
C LEU A 478 -6.41 -8.64 18.63
N VAL A 479 -7.47 -8.68 17.85
CA VAL A 479 -8.26 -9.89 17.58
C VAL A 479 -7.42 -10.89 16.79
N GLY A 480 -7.35 -12.15 17.25
CA GLY A 480 -6.58 -13.20 16.59
C GLY A 480 -5.06 -13.14 16.83
N THR A 481 -4.59 -12.23 17.70
CA THR A 481 -3.19 -12.22 18.16
C THR A 481 -2.90 -13.25 19.24
N GLY A 482 -3.94 -13.73 19.93
CA GLY A 482 -3.87 -14.55 21.14
C GLY A 482 -3.62 -13.77 22.43
N LEU A 483 -3.46 -12.44 22.37
CA LEU A 483 -3.35 -11.60 23.57
C LEU A 483 -4.66 -11.60 24.37
N LEU A 484 -5.79 -11.52 23.67
CA LEU A 484 -7.12 -11.56 24.26
C LEU A 484 -7.62 -13.01 24.35
N ASP A 485 -8.46 -13.29 25.35
CA ASP A 485 -9.25 -14.52 25.35
C ASP A 485 -10.54 -14.38 24.52
N ALA A 486 -11.30 -15.47 24.36
CA ALA A 486 -12.48 -15.49 23.49
C ALA A 486 -13.61 -14.55 23.95
N ASP A 487 -13.78 -14.34 25.26
CA ASP A 487 -14.81 -13.43 25.79
C ASP A 487 -14.36 -11.98 25.55
N GLU A 488 -13.07 -11.70 25.75
CA GLU A 488 -12.45 -10.40 25.47
C GLU A 488 -12.49 -10.06 23.96
N GLU A 489 -12.23 -11.02 23.07
CA GLU A 489 -12.35 -10.85 21.62
C GLU A 489 -13.79 -10.56 21.19
N GLN A 490 -14.78 -11.24 21.80
CA GLN A 490 -16.19 -10.94 21.54
C GLN A 490 -16.56 -9.51 21.96
N VAL A 491 -16.06 -9.03 23.10
CA VAL A 491 -16.28 -7.63 23.54
C VAL A 491 -15.70 -6.64 22.53
N VAL A 492 -14.48 -6.89 22.03
CA VAL A 492 -13.86 -6.06 21.00
C VAL A 492 -14.69 -6.08 19.71
N ALA A 493 -15.14 -7.26 19.26
CA ALA A 493 -16.00 -7.39 18.09
C ALA A 493 -17.31 -6.61 18.22
N ASP A 494 -17.95 -6.62 19.40
CA ASP A 494 -19.17 -5.86 19.68
C ASP A 494 -18.94 -4.34 19.60
N VAL A 495 -17.79 -3.86 20.10
CA VAL A 495 -17.41 -2.44 19.97
C VAL A 495 -17.19 -2.07 18.51
N LEU A 496 -16.45 -2.90 17.77
CA LEU A 496 -16.17 -2.70 16.35
C LEU A 496 -17.45 -2.76 15.51
N ALA A 497 -18.47 -3.52 15.91
CA ALA A 497 -19.76 -3.56 15.21
C ALA A 497 -20.57 -2.26 15.35
N GLY A 498 -20.19 -1.36 16.26
CA GLY A 498 -20.86 -0.09 16.50
C GLY A 498 -20.95 0.81 15.27
N ALA A 499 -22.12 1.43 15.05
CA ALA A 499 -22.35 2.35 13.92
C ALA A 499 -21.48 3.62 13.94
N ASP A 500 -20.84 3.91 15.07
CA ASP A 500 -19.87 4.99 15.23
C ASP A 500 -18.49 4.65 14.64
N LEU A 501 -18.18 3.36 14.45
CA LEU A 501 -16.97 2.85 13.81
C LEU A 501 -17.24 2.22 12.43
N ASN A 502 -18.33 1.49 12.28
CA ASN A 502 -18.70 0.90 11.00
C ASN A 502 -19.39 1.93 10.11
N SER A 503 -18.67 2.45 9.10
CA SER A 503 -19.23 3.44 8.17
C SER A 503 -20.19 2.86 7.12
N GLY A 504 -20.22 1.54 6.98
CA GLY A 504 -20.85 0.83 5.86
C GLY A 504 -20.01 0.84 4.56
N PHE A 505 -18.90 1.58 4.53
CA PHE A 505 -17.84 1.48 3.51
C PHE A 505 -16.57 0.81 4.07
N GLY A 506 -16.48 0.59 5.39
CA GLY A 506 -15.34 0.00 6.08
C GLY A 506 -15.18 0.56 7.50
N LEU A 507 -14.11 0.16 8.19
CA LEU A 507 -13.85 0.52 9.59
C LEU A 507 -13.23 1.92 9.69
N ARG A 508 -13.87 2.81 10.46
CA ARG A 508 -13.32 4.14 10.75
C ARG A 508 -12.15 4.03 11.71
N THR A 509 -11.12 4.82 11.44
CA THR A 509 -9.96 4.96 12.32
C THR A 509 -10.32 5.50 13.71
N LEU A 510 -11.36 6.32 13.82
CA LEU A 510 -11.79 6.94 15.07
C LEU A 510 -13.32 7.00 15.12
N SER A 511 -13.90 6.70 16.28
CA SER A 511 -15.34 6.75 16.49
C SER A 511 -15.90 8.15 16.27
N THR A 512 -17.08 8.23 15.65
CA THR A 512 -17.85 9.48 15.49
C THR A 512 -18.21 10.17 16.82
N ALA A 513 -18.10 9.48 17.96
CA ALA A 513 -18.33 10.04 19.28
C ALA A 513 -17.14 10.87 19.81
N MET A 514 -15.97 10.77 19.19
CA MET A 514 -14.76 11.48 19.62
C MET A 514 -14.76 12.94 19.18
N THR A 515 -14.28 13.85 20.04
CA THR A 515 -14.32 15.30 19.76
C THR A 515 -13.59 15.71 18.48
N ARG A 516 -12.46 15.07 18.13
CA ARG A 516 -11.76 15.33 16.86
C ARG A 516 -12.09 14.34 15.75
N PHE A 517 -13.22 13.64 15.85
CA PHE A 517 -13.69 12.89 14.69
C PHE A 517 -13.82 13.84 13.49
N ASN A 518 -13.14 13.48 12.41
CA ASN A 518 -13.23 14.14 11.14
C ASN A 518 -13.48 13.07 10.07
N PRO A 519 -14.60 13.14 9.32
CA PRO A 519 -14.90 12.15 8.29
C PRO A 519 -13.85 12.10 7.16
N LEU A 520 -12.95 13.08 7.07
CA LEU A 520 -11.78 13.10 6.17
C LEU A 520 -10.46 13.29 6.94
N GLY A 521 -10.41 12.94 8.22
CA GLY A 521 -9.19 13.00 9.02
C GLY A 521 -8.29 11.80 8.75
N TYR A 522 -7.00 12.02 8.48
CA TYR A 522 -6.06 10.98 8.02
C TYR A 522 -6.08 9.72 8.92
N HIS A 523 -5.89 9.89 10.24
CA HIS A 523 -6.10 8.84 11.25
C HIS A 523 -7.19 9.17 12.26
N THR A 524 -8.03 10.18 11.97
CA THR A 524 -9.03 10.73 12.89
C THR A 524 -10.47 10.57 12.39
N GLY A 525 -10.72 9.60 11.50
CA GLY A 525 -12.08 9.22 11.08
C GLY A 525 -12.19 8.61 9.69
N SER A 526 -11.14 8.69 8.86
CA SER A 526 -11.08 7.99 7.57
C SER A 526 -11.06 6.47 7.74
N VAL A 527 -11.39 5.77 6.66
CA VAL A 527 -11.33 4.31 6.52
C VAL A 527 -10.08 3.95 5.72
N TRP A 528 -9.31 3.00 6.23
CA TRP A 528 -8.15 2.41 5.57
C TRP A 528 -8.47 0.96 5.19
N PRO A 529 -8.33 0.56 3.91
CA PRO A 529 -8.64 -0.81 3.50
C PRO A 529 -7.82 -1.87 4.22
N HIS A 530 -6.54 -1.59 4.50
CA HIS A 530 -5.67 -2.54 5.19
C HIS A 530 -6.07 -2.75 6.66
N ASP A 531 -6.40 -1.67 7.38
CA ASP A 531 -6.89 -1.69 8.77
C ASP A 531 -8.20 -2.49 8.88
N THR A 532 -9.11 -2.23 7.94
CA THR A 532 -10.36 -3.01 7.83
C THR A 532 -10.06 -4.49 7.54
N ALA A 533 -9.14 -4.80 6.62
CA ALA A 533 -8.81 -6.18 6.26
C ALA A 533 -8.09 -6.94 7.37
N MET A 534 -7.17 -6.31 8.11
CA MET A 534 -6.53 -6.92 9.28
C MET A 534 -7.55 -7.23 10.37
N THR A 535 -8.49 -6.31 10.61
CA THR A 535 -9.61 -6.54 11.53
C THR A 535 -10.50 -7.70 11.05
N VAL A 536 -10.84 -7.75 9.75
CA VAL A 536 -11.62 -8.85 9.15
C VAL A 536 -10.91 -10.20 9.30
N GLN A 537 -9.59 -10.25 9.10
CA GLN A 537 -8.79 -11.46 9.31
C GLN A 537 -8.92 -11.98 10.75
N GLY A 538 -8.76 -11.10 11.74
CA GLY A 538 -8.92 -11.44 13.15
C GLY A 538 -10.33 -11.95 13.46
N LEU A 539 -11.37 -11.20 13.06
CA LEU A 539 -12.77 -11.54 13.33
C LEU A 539 -13.18 -12.88 12.68
N PHE A 540 -12.74 -13.16 11.44
CA PHE A 540 -13.01 -14.47 10.82
C PHE A 540 -12.30 -15.61 11.55
N ALA A 541 -11.03 -15.44 11.91
CA ALA A 541 -10.24 -16.45 12.61
C ALA A 541 -10.83 -16.81 14.00
N THR A 542 -11.42 -15.83 14.67
CA THR A 542 -11.96 -15.95 16.04
C THR A 542 -13.46 -16.21 16.09
N GLY A 543 -14.16 -16.12 14.95
CA GLY A 543 -15.52 -16.62 14.78
C GLY A 543 -16.60 -15.54 14.74
N GLN A 544 -16.26 -14.26 14.82
CA GLN A 544 -17.22 -13.16 14.68
C GLN A 544 -17.48 -12.83 13.20
N SER A 545 -17.97 -13.84 12.48
CA SER A 545 -18.18 -13.85 11.03
C SER A 545 -19.18 -12.81 10.54
N ASP A 546 -20.23 -12.50 11.31
CA ASP A 546 -21.23 -11.49 10.95
C ASP A 546 -20.62 -10.07 10.93
N VAL A 547 -19.82 -9.74 11.96
CA VAL A 547 -19.13 -8.43 12.04
C VAL A 547 -18.12 -8.33 10.91
N ALA A 548 -17.32 -9.37 10.67
CA ALA A 548 -16.39 -9.45 9.56
C ALA A 548 -17.09 -9.25 8.21
N SER A 549 -18.17 -9.98 7.96
CA SER A 549 -18.95 -9.89 6.71
C SER A 549 -19.49 -8.49 6.44
N SER A 550 -19.96 -7.79 7.48
CA SER A 550 -20.41 -6.40 7.33
C SER A 550 -19.31 -5.47 6.79
N TYR A 551 -18.06 -5.70 7.20
CA TYR A 551 -16.90 -4.95 6.72
C TYR A 551 -16.48 -5.36 5.31
N VAL A 552 -16.55 -6.65 4.98
CA VAL A 552 -16.32 -7.14 3.63
C VAL A 552 -17.29 -6.49 2.64
N GLU A 553 -18.59 -6.45 2.97
CA GLU A 553 -19.58 -5.74 2.14
C GLU A 553 -19.23 -4.26 1.96
N GLY A 554 -18.77 -3.61 3.02
CA GLY A 554 -18.35 -2.21 2.98
C GLY A 554 -17.19 -1.99 2.00
N LEU A 555 -16.16 -2.83 2.07
CA LEU A 555 -15.02 -2.77 1.16
C LEU A 555 -15.42 -3.05 -0.30
N ILE A 556 -16.36 -3.98 -0.55
CA ILE A 556 -16.89 -4.23 -1.90
C ILE A 556 -17.62 -2.99 -2.45
N ARG A 557 -18.45 -2.33 -1.63
CA ARG A 557 -19.12 -1.06 -2.01
C ARG A 557 -18.09 0.03 -2.31
N ALA A 558 -17.07 0.16 -1.46
CA ALA A 558 -16.02 1.15 -1.67
C ALA A 558 -15.20 0.86 -2.94
N ALA A 559 -14.85 -0.40 -3.19
CA ALA A 559 -14.11 -0.81 -4.38
C ALA A 559 -14.85 -0.39 -5.64
N GLU A 560 -16.16 -0.66 -5.74
CA GLU A 560 -16.99 -0.23 -6.86
C GLU A 560 -16.98 1.29 -7.06
N ALA A 561 -17.09 2.08 -6.00
CA ALA A 561 -17.06 3.55 -6.07
C ALA A 561 -15.72 4.11 -6.56
N PHE A 562 -14.62 3.40 -6.34
CA PHE A 562 -13.28 3.77 -6.78
C PHE A 562 -12.83 3.01 -8.04
N GLY A 563 -13.75 2.46 -8.82
CA GLY A 563 -13.41 1.73 -10.06
C GLY A 563 -12.51 0.52 -9.82
N TYR A 564 -12.71 -0.15 -8.69
CA TYR A 564 -12.01 -1.35 -8.19
C TYR A 564 -10.54 -1.16 -7.80
N ARG A 565 -10.02 0.06 -7.91
CA ARG A 565 -8.71 0.47 -7.38
C ARG A 565 -8.91 1.28 -6.10
N LEU A 566 -8.99 0.59 -4.97
CA LEU A 566 -9.12 1.22 -3.66
C LEU A 566 -7.91 2.13 -3.40
N PRO A 567 -8.14 3.37 -2.94
CA PRO A 567 -7.05 4.26 -2.57
C PRO A 567 -6.48 3.86 -1.20
N GLU A 568 -5.32 4.42 -0.85
CA GLU A 568 -4.69 4.29 0.48
C GLU A 568 -5.69 4.49 1.64
N LEU A 569 -6.51 5.54 1.56
CA LEU A 569 -7.61 5.82 2.49
C LEU A 569 -8.74 6.59 1.81
N TYR A 570 -9.92 6.54 2.41
CA TYR A 570 -11.07 7.36 2.02
C TYR A 570 -11.92 7.71 3.24
N GLY A 571 -12.77 8.70 3.09
CA GLY A 571 -13.60 9.20 4.16
C GLY A 571 -15.08 9.21 3.83
N GLY A 572 -15.79 10.12 4.49
CA GLY A 572 -17.21 10.36 4.30
C GLY A 572 -18.02 10.13 5.57
N ARG A 573 -19.30 10.48 5.52
CA ARG A 573 -20.25 10.39 6.65
C ARG A 573 -20.92 9.02 6.77
N GLY A 574 -20.63 8.12 5.84
CA GLY A 574 -21.07 6.73 5.86
C GLY A 574 -22.41 6.54 5.15
N THR A 575 -22.82 5.28 5.03
CA THR A 575 -23.97 4.87 4.20
C THR A 575 -25.33 5.41 4.64
N ALA A 576 -25.44 5.91 5.88
CA ALA A 576 -26.64 6.59 6.35
C ALA A 576 -26.85 7.98 5.70
N GLU A 577 -25.79 8.61 5.19
CA GLU A 577 -25.80 9.97 4.66
C GLU A 577 -25.30 10.08 3.21
N GLU A 578 -24.53 9.11 2.74
CA GLU A 578 -23.83 9.14 1.45
C GLU A 578 -23.99 7.80 0.70
N ASN A 579 -24.15 7.87 -0.62
CA ASN A 579 -24.24 6.67 -1.47
C ASN A 579 -22.87 6.11 -1.87
N THR A 580 -21.83 6.92 -1.80
CA THR A 580 -20.44 6.58 -2.14
C THR A 580 -19.50 7.20 -1.11
N PRO A 581 -18.36 6.55 -0.79
CA PRO A 581 -17.36 7.15 0.09
C PRO A 581 -16.81 8.45 -0.50
N THR A 582 -16.32 9.33 0.38
CA THR A 582 -15.70 10.60 -0.04
C THR A 582 -14.19 10.38 -0.26
N PRO A 583 -13.65 10.69 -1.46
CA PRO A 583 -12.22 10.53 -1.73
C PRO A 583 -11.34 11.41 -0.82
N TYR A 584 -10.24 10.85 -0.30
CA TYR A 584 -9.25 11.62 0.42
C TYR A 584 -8.29 12.32 -0.57
N PRO A 585 -8.07 13.65 -0.50
CA PRO A 585 -7.41 14.40 -1.58
C PRO A 585 -5.98 13.98 -1.92
N LEU A 586 -5.19 13.54 -0.94
CA LEU A 586 -3.77 13.21 -1.12
C LEU A 586 -3.48 11.70 -1.12
N SER A 587 -4.52 10.87 -1.13
CA SER A 587 -4.39 9.42 -1.00
C SER A 587 -3.69 8.82 -2.21
N CYS A 588 -2.69 7.97 -1.98
CA CYS A 588 -2.08 7.19 -3.04
C CYS A 588 -3.12 6.27 -3.71
N ARG A 589 -3.05 6.16 -5.04
CA ARG A 589 -3.94 5.31 -5.85
C ARG A 589 -3.21 4.87 -7.13
N PRO A 590 -2.72 3.62 -7.23
CA PRO A 590 -2.91 2.52 -6.27
C PRO A 590 -2.08 2.66 -4.98
N GLN A 591 -2.32 1.77 -4.01
CA GLN A 591 -1.54 1.62 -2.77
C GLN A 591 -1.43 0.13 -2.42
N ALA A 592 -0.23 -0.34 -2.08
CA ALA A 592 0.11 -1.76 -1.90
C ALA A 592 -0.77 -2.47 -0.88
N TRP A 593 -0.89 -1.93 0.34
CA TRP A 593 -1.69 -2.58 1.38
C TRP A 593 -3.20 -2.52 1.11
N ALA A 594 -3.64 -1.58 0.27
CA ALA A 594 -5.04 -1.43 -0.11
C ALA A 594 -5.40 -2.44 -1.20
N ALA A 595 -4.50 -2.64 -2.16
CA ALA A 595 -4.64 -3.71 -3.16
C ALA A 595 -4.53 -5.10 -2.49
N ALA A 596 -3.56 -5.30 -1.60
CA ALA A 596 -3.38 -6.57 -0.89
C ALA A 596 -4.59 -6.94 -0.01
N SER A 597 -5.33 -5.94 0.49
CA SER A 597 -6.54 -6.13 1.30
C SER A 597 -7.62 -6.98 0.61
N ALA A 598 -7.72 -6.91 -0.72
CA ALA A 598 -8.68 -7.68 -1.50
C ALA A 598 -8.43 -9.19 -1.34
N VAL A 599 -7.18 -9.60 -1.55
CA VAL A 599 -6.74 -11.00 -1.40
C VAL A 599 -6.90 -11.45 0.06
N ALA A 600 -6.49 -10.60 1.00
CA ALA A 600 -6.55 -10.89 2.43
C ALA A 600 -7.97 -11.24 2.90
N VAL A 601 -8.96 -10.45 2.49
CA VAL A 601 -10.36 -10.61 2.89
C VAL A 601 -10.97 -11.87 2.30
N VAL A 602 -10.75 -12.14 1.01
CA VAL A 602 -11.30 -13.32 0.32
C VAL A 602 -10.69 -14.61 0.88
N VAL A 603 -9.37 -14.64 1.10
CA VAL A 603 -8.69 -15.81 1.67
C VAL A 603 -9.07 -16.03 3.14
N ALA A 604 -9.24 -14.96 3.92
CA ALA A 604 -9.64 -15.07 5.33
C ALA A 604 -11.03 -15.69 5.49
N ALA A 605 -11.98 -15.37 4.61
CA ALA A 605 -13.32 -15.95 4.63
C ALA A 605 -13.31 -17.48 4.42
N LEU A 606 -12.31 -18.02 3.72
CA LEU A 606 -12.14 -19.46 3.52
C LEU A 606 -11.45 -20.17 4.71
N GLY A 607 -10.86 -19.41 5.64
CA GLY A 607 -10.14 -19.94 6.80
C GLY A 607 -9.02 -20.91 6.44
N ILE A 608 -8.19 -20.53 5.46
CA ILE A 608 -7.08 -21.36 4.97
C ILE A 608 -5.86 -21.18 5.88
N GLU A 609 -5.49 -22.25 6.59
CA GLU A 609 -4.40 -22.29 7.56
C GLU A 609 -3.45 -23.46 7.24
N PRO A 610 -2.42 -23.23 6.42
CA PRO A 610 -1.39 -24.22 6.16
C PRO A 610 -0.39 -24.30 7.32
N ASP A 611 0.05 -25.52 7.59
CA ASP A 611 1.27 -25.84 8.33
C ASP A 611 2.10 -26.80 7.47
N VAL A 612 2.79 -26.22 6.48
CA VAL A 612 3.65 -26.97 5.56
C VAL A 612 4.75 -27.74 6.31
N PRO A 613 5.47 -27.17 7.29
CA PRO A 613 6.44 -27.91 8.09
C PRO A 613 5.84 -29.12 8.83
N GLY A 614 4.63 -28.98 9.35
CA GLY A 614 3.88 -30.07 10.00
C GLY A 614 3.12 -31.00 9.03
N GLY A 615 3.12 -30.71 7.73
CA GLY A 615 2.43 -31.49 6.71
C GLY A 615 0.90 -31.44 6.81
N THR A 616 0.31 -30.35 7.30
CA THR A 616 -1.15 -30.20 7.42
C THR A 616 -1.67 -28.95 6.75
N LEU A 617 -2.92 -29.01 6.30
CA LEU A 617 -3.65 -27.88 5.74
C LEU A 617 -5.06 -27.88 6.30
N VAL A 618 -5.43 -26.86 7.07
CA VAL A 618 -6.79 -26.68 7.59
C VAL A 618 -7.53 -25.69 6.70
N ILE A 619 -8.79 -26.00 6.38
CA ILE A 619 -9.69 -25.08 5.67
C ILE A 619 -11.02 -25.06 6.40
N ASN A 620 -11.32 -23.92 7.03
CA ASN A 620 -12.51 -23.70 7.83
C ASN A 620 -13.23 -22.42 7.37
N PRO A 621 -14.11 -22.52 6.37
CA PRO A 621 -14.90 -21.40 5.90
C PRO A 621 -15.65 -20.69 7.04
N ALA A 622 -15.75 -19.37 6.97
CA ALA A 622 -16.54 -18.58 7.89
C ALA A 622 -18.04 -18.93 7.79
N GLU A 623 -18.73 -18.90 8.93
CA GLU A 623 -20.17 -19.22 9.00
C GLU A 623 -21.07 -18.22 8.26
N SER A 624 -20.60 -16.97 8.13
CA SER A 624 -21.29 -15.86 7.49
C SER A 624 -20.34 -15.22 6.49
N MET A 625 -20.81 -15.03 5.26
CA MET A 625 -20.10 -14.37 4.16
C MET A 625 -21.10 -13.55 3.32
N PRO A 626 -20.66 -12.51 2.61
CA PRO A 626 -21.55 -11.70 1.78
C PRO A 626 -21.85 -12.32 0.40
N TRP A 627 -21.36 -13.53 0.13
CA TRP A 627 -21.58 -14.30 -1.09
C TRP A 627 -21.96 -15.74 -0.74
N ASN A 628 -22.68 -16.43 -1.64
CA ASN A 628 -23.03 -17.84 -1.44
C ASN A 628 -22.07 -18.77 -2.17
N THR A 629 -21.47 -18.32 -3.28
CA THR A 629 -20.55 -19.14 -4.05
C THR A 629 -19.25 -18.40 -4.32
N LEU A 630 -18.13 -19.08 -4.08
CA LEU A 630 -16.79 -18.55 -4.31
C LEU A 630 -15.88 -19.68 -4.78
N GLU A 631 -15.26 -19.50 -5.93
CA GLU A 631 -14.18 -20.34 -6.42
C GLU A 631 -12.91 -19.51 -6.50
N ILE A 632 -11.82 -20.01 -5.91
CA ILE A 632 -10.49 -19.44 -6.03
C ILE A 632 -9.51 -20.50 -6.49
N ARG A 633 -8.70 -20.19 -7.49
CA ARG A 633 -7.68 -21.08 -8.04
C ARG A 633 -6.32 -20.42 -8.04
N GLY A 634 -5.28 -21.24 -7.96
CA GLY A 634 -3.90 -20.77 -8.10
C GLY A 634 -3.26 -20.27 -6.79
N LEU A 635 -3.87 -20.52 -5.62
CA LEU A 635 -3.23 -20.23 -4.34
C LEU A 635 -1.96 -21.07 -4.18
N ARG A 636 -0.95 -20.55 -3.52
CA ARG A 636 0.36 -21.18 -3.34
C ARG A 636 0.51 -21.69 -1.92
N VAL A 637 0.84 -22.97 -1.76
CA VAL A 637 1.15 -23.59 -0.46
C VAL A 637 2.40 -24.43 -0.64
N GLY A 638 3.51 -24.00 -0.04
CA GLY A 638 4.84 -24.49 -0.35
C GLY A 638 5.17 -24.33 -1.83
N GLY A 639 5.72 -25.38 -2.45
CA GLY A 639 5.98 -25.42 -3.89
C GLY A 639 4.76 -25.72 -4.76
N GLU A 640 3.60 -25.96 -4.17
CA GLU A 640 2.41 -26.53 -4.84
C GLU A 640 1.24 -25.53 -4.90
N THR A 641 0.18 -25.93 -5.60
CA THR A 641 -1.03 -25.10 -5.81
C THR A 641 -2.22 -25.65 -5.01
N LEU A 642 -3.05 -24.75 -4.48
CA LEU A 642 -4.34 -25.01 -3.87
C LEU A 642 -5.43 -24.28 -4.67
N SER A 643 -6.49 -25.00 -5.00
CA SER A 643 -7.70 -24.44 -5.62
C SER A 643 -8.93 -24.97 -4.88
N VAL A 644 -9.86 -24.10 -4.51
CA VAL A 644 -11.06 -24.47 -3.74
C VAL A 644 -12.31 -23.81 -4.30
N ARG A 645 -13.45 -24.45 -4.08
CA ARG A 645 -14.79 -23.91 -4.36
C ARG A 645 -15.65 -24.07 -3.12
N LEU A 646 -16.34 -23.01 -2.76
CA LEU A 646 -17.41 -22.98 -1.76
C LEU A 646 -18.75 -22.77 -2.49
N ASP A 647 -19.74 -23.62 -2.19
CA ASP A 647 -21.13 -23.49 -2.64
C ASP A 647 -22.08 -23.65 -1.43
N GLY A 648 -22.60 -22.53 -0.94
CA GLY A 648 -23.21 -22.46 0.38
C GLY A 648 -22.20 -22.86 1.47
N ASP A 649 -22.52 -23.91 2.22
CA ASP A 649 -21.63 -24.47 3.25
C ASP A 649 -20.73 -25.62 2.71
N GLU A 650 -20.86 -25.98 1.43
CA GLU A 650 -20.13 -27.10 0.84
C GLU A 650 -18.77 -26.64 0.30
N LEU A 651 -17.70 -27.02 0.99
CA LEU A 651 -16.32 -26.82 0.53
C LEU A 651 -15.84 -28.01 -0.32
N THR A 652 -15.45 -27.73 -1.57
CA THR A 652 -14.79 -28.66 -2.48
C THR A 652 -13.35 -28.22 -2.74
N VAL A 653 -12.38 -29.11 -2.49
CA VAL A 653 -10.99 -28.91 -2.92
C VAL A 653 -10.85 -29.38 -4.37
N LEU A 654 -10.54 -28.44 -5.26
CA LEU A 654 -10.40 -28.68 -6.70
C LEU A 654 -8.98 -29.12 -7.08
N GLU A 655 -7.99 -28.62 -6.34
CA GLU A 655 -6.57 -28.94 -6.48
C GLU A 655 -5.93 -28.83 -5.09
N ALA A 656 -5.10 -29.80 -4.72
CA ALA A 656 -4.52 -29.93 -3.39
C ALA A 656 -3.00 -30.10 -3.46
N PRO A 657 -2.24 -29.53 -2.50
CA PRO A 657 -0.84 -29.89 -2.30
C PRO A 657 -0.71 -31.38 -1.97
N GLN A 658 0.09 -32.13 -2.73
CA GLN A 658 0.30 -33.56 -2.52
C GLN A 658 1.01 -33.86 -1.19
N SER A 659 1.78 -32.89 -0.70
CA SER A 659 2.55 -32.99 0.55
C SER A 659 1.73 -32.76 1.82
N ALA A 660 0.49 -32.28 1.72
CA ALA A 660 -0.30 -31.86 2.89
C ALA A 660 -1.49 -32.79 3.18
N VAL A 661 -1.68 -33.14 4.45
CA VAL A 661 -2.92 -33.76 4.94
C VAL A 661 -3.98 -32.67 5.12
N ILE A 662 -5.02 -32.71 4.28
CA ILE A 662 -6.11 -31.74 4.33
C ILE A 662 -7.12 -32.10 5.43
N ARG A 663 -7.45 -31.12 6.27
CA ARG A 663 -8.52 -31.18 7.26
C ARG A 663 -9.52 -30.07 6.97
N ALA A 664 -10.67 -30.44 6.42
CA ALA A 664 -11.78 -29.51 6.17
C ALA A 664 -12.78 -29.58 7.33
N ASN A 665 -13.36 -28.44 7.73
CA ASN A 665 -14.34 -28.34 8.81
C ASN A 665 -13.86 -28.98 10.12
N ALA A 666 -12.57 -28.81 10.44
CA ALA A 666 -12.00 -29.28 11.69
C ALA A 666 -12.39 -28.33 12.83
N ASP A 667 -12.55 -28.85 14.06
CA ASP A 667 -12.66 -27.99 15.24
C ASP A 667 -11.46 -27.02 15.25
N ARG A 668 -11.72 -25.70 15.25
CA ARG A 668 -10.68 -24.68 15.19
C ARG A 668 -9.68 -24.92 16.33
N PRO A 669 -8.39 -25.25 16.04
CA PRO A 669 -7.38 -25.28 17.08
C PRO A 669 -7.19 -23.85 17.61
N ARG A 670 -7.09 -23.71 18.93
CA ARG A 670 -6.89 -22.43 19.62
C ARG A 670 -5.43 -22.07 19.72
#